data_AF-A0A6S6SMB2-F1
#
_entry.id   AF-A0A6S6SMB2-F1
#
_cell.length_a   1.000
_cell.length_b   1.000
_cell.length_c   1.000
_cell.angle_alpha   90.00
_cell.angle_beta   90.00
_cell.angle_gamma   90.00
#
_symmetry.space_group_name_H-M   'P 1'
#
loop_
_entity.id
_entity.type
_entity.pdbx_description
1 polymer ?
#
loop_
_entity_poly.entity_id
_entity_poly.type
_entity_poly.pdbx_seq_one_letter_code
_entity_poly.pdbx_strand_id
1 'polypeptide(L)'
;MKKIFIGLAFLLNFSFSGTLELQSGWNLVGINAPLTIEELKTQIGEDNLLIVQGESKTYQKEYIDDNTPELNDFTAFEEGKGYWLEIESNATLMYPEIVNNESSYVRTLTEGWNLLNAPVGLTISELIRQIGEENLLVIQGSEQTYQRSYSVGGNAHLNDLDTLSIEGGYWIKVASSVNLEFVFNMDQLALNNLGETLVSTMEFNSSVYTLKVYTNVVPNDVISLGSIALFGTVNDVDTASTFKLNSNYEVGTDFIVKVYNAQNEEVAKSYNVKYITSPIDFGAIDFTIVEEETTEQNDEQVSDVEFQGVNVFSSRMAYRDYALEAITDDEFNALSLENKRLVASKLFSVLFYGLPRTEFDNLINSGTFITTVQTMLSIDNNDLTSTEKYIEEKSYNGNERNANREKILARLLHLGLGKHYFNRLSAYLLTQDIMFSPANELETVGATDILNVYNRLVMLMDEDYSMQMITYLHMTSDDNWKRFRSPEDNGREMLEIFLLDFNDSHVPRAGIALQNWSLNRNENELLIGLNQNDVPQELFGTTVTTGFDFYRELVKTDDFRKGVSSRLVARYFPEVTSEKKSEIVASIISSKPNTFQDILLQIIFSKEFLLHTEKIKTIEETVYPLMKTISFYDRLNFFSYMREYMDNMHQSPMYYKLGRVNVVPVDTLSFAYYYDFIRRYIMIDRKTDLFNEWDSGWQADFINKSIAGTDTVSGLINHVFLVILGREASSDELIFLSNYAVVEARGTYDDMTIYNDRQGVTLIAMEYIARLTELYTFKMIEE
;
A
#
# COMPACT_ATOMS: atom_id res chain seq x y z
N MET A 1 39.45 -70.94 21.04
CA MET A 1 40.80 -70.43 20.70
C MET A 1 40.68 -68.93 20.43
N LYS A 2 41.42 -68.11 21.20
CA LYS A 2 41.94 -66.73 20.98
C LYS A 2 41.02 -65.70 20.27
N LYS A 3 40.53 -64.66 20.98
CA LYS A 3 41.12 -63.29 21.18
C LYS A 3 41.28 -62.51 19.86
N ILE A 4 40.76 -61.30 19.65
CA ILE A 4 41.20 -59.96 20.17
C ILE A 4 40.08 -58.94 19.85
N PHE A 5 39.46 -58.25 20.83
CA PHE A 5 39.67 -56.86 21.31
C PHE A 5 39.43 -55.73 20.28
N ILE A 6 38.28 -55.04 20.37
CA ILE A 6 38.03 -53.67 20.92
C ILE A 6 38.29 -52.54 19.93
N GLY A 7 37.20 -51.82 19.66
CA GLY A 7 37.12 -50.47 19.12
C GLY A 7 35.71 -49.97 19.32
N LEU A 8 35.29 -49.87 20.59
CA LEU A 8 34.02 -49.27 21.01
C LEU A 8 34.12 -47.76 20.76
N ALA A 9 33.78 -47.32 19.54
CA ALA A 9 33.44 -45.92 19.32
C ALA A 9 32.03 -45.74 19.85
N PHE A 10 31.93 -45.03 20.99
CA PHE A 10 30.71 -44.33 21.37
C PHE A 10 30.32 -43.43 20.18
N LEU A 11 29.43 -43.91 19.32
CA LEU A 11 28.58 -43.03 18.52
C LEU A 11 27.62 -42.39 19.52
N LEU A 12 28.10 -41.30 20.16
CA LEU A 12 27.19 -40.25 20.57
C LEU A 12 26.52 -39.81 19.27
N ASN A 13 25.29 -40.25 19.05
CA ASN A 13 24.39 -39.60 18.10
C ASN A 13 24.19 -38.18 18.62
N PHE A 14 25.11 -37.28 18.27
CA PHE A 14 24.77 -35.87 18.22
C PHE A 14 23.77 -35.77 17.06
N SER A 15 22.51 -35.56 17.41
CA SER A 15 21.52 -35.08 16.45
C SER A 15 21.98 -33.67 16.06
N PHE A 16 22.81 -33.56 15.04
CA PHE A 16 23.08 -32.30 14.36
C PHE A 16 21.80 -31.91 13.61
N SER A 17 21.32 -30.68 13.79
CA SER A 17 20.14 -30.17 13.08
C SER A 17 20.35 -28.79 12.45
N GLY A 18 21.41 -28.06 12.82
CA GLY A 18 21.79 -26.79 12.18
C GLY A 18 22.88 -26.97 11.12
N THR A 19 22.75 -26.27 10.00
CA THR A 19 23.73 -26.21 8.90
C THR A 19 24.01 -24.76 8.52
N LEU A 20 25.29 -24.36 8.47
CA LEU A 20 25.74 -23.03 8.03
C LEU A 20 26.65 -23.17 6.80
N GLU A 21 26.26 -22.50 5.71
CA GLU A 21 27.06 -22.42 4.49
C GLU A 21 28.06 -21.26 4.58
N LEU A 22 29.34 -21.54 4.33
CA LEU A 22 30.43 -20.58 4.34
C LEU A 22 30.96 -20.37 2.93
N GLN A 23 31.21 -19.11 2.59
CA GLN A 23 31.84 -18.73 1.32
C GLN A 23 33.35 -18.59 1.50
N SER A 24 34.11 -18.80 0.42
CA SER A 24 35.53 -18.46 0.37
C SER A 24 35.74 -16.99 0.75
N GLY A 25 36.75 -16.73 1.60
CA GLY A 25 37.01 -15.42 2.20
C GLY A 25 36.41 -15.27 3.60
N TRP A 26 36.10 -14.03 3.98
CA TRP A 26 35.63 -13.66 5.32
C TRP A 26 34.13 -13.86 5.50
N ASN A 27 33.76 -14.54 6.58
CA ASN A 27 32.39 -14.81 6.98
C ASN A 27 32.20 -14.31 8.41
N LEU A 28 31.18 -13.48 8.66
CA LEU A 28 30.79 -13.10 10.01
C LEU A 28 29.73 -14.07 10.50
N VAL A 29 30.09 -14.92 11.46
CA VAL A 29 29.26 -16.03 11.90
C VAL A 29 28.92 -15.92 13.38
N GLY A 30 27.81 -16.54 13.75
CA GLY A 30 27.40 -16.67 15.13
C GLY A 30 26.81 -18.05 15.36
N ILE A 31 27.59 -18.94 15.97
CA ILE A 31 27.16 -20.29 16.32
C ILE A 31 27.09 -20.35 17.84
N ASN A 32 25.88 -20.26 18.39
CA ASN A 32 25.64 -20.34 19.85
C ASN A 32 25.79 -21.78 20.41
N ALA A 33 26.47 -22.67 19.70
CA ALA A 33 26.81 -24.03 20.13
C ALA A 33 28.33 -24.15 20.33
N PRO A 34 28.83 -24.97 21.28
CA PRO A 34 30.25 -25.04 21.62
C PRO A 34 31.05 -25.88 20.61
N LEU A 35 31.02 -25.50 19.33
CA LEU A 35 31.76 -26.16 18.26
C LEU A 35 33.25 -25.84 18.41
N THR A 36 34.06 -26.87 18.63
CA THR A 36 35.48 -26.76 18.95
C THR A 36 36.33 -26.53 17.70
N ILE A 37 37.55 -26.03 17.89
CA ILE A 37 38.51 -25.84 16.78
C ILE A 37 38.82 -27.14 16.02
N GLU A 38 38.87 -28.28 16.71
CA GLU A 38 39.13 -29.59 16.07
C GLU A 38 37.93 -30.05 15.22
N GLU A 39 36.71 -29.78 15.68
CA GLU A 39 35.50 -30.05 14.90
C GLU A 39 35.41 -29.14 13.68
N LEU A 40 35.76 -27.86 13.82
CA LEU A 40 35.86 -26.93 12.70
C LEU A 40 36.85 -27.41 11.63
N LYS A 41 38.07 -27.77 12.04
CA LYS A 41 39.07 -28.33 11.12
C LYS A 41 38.60 -29.61 10.45
N THR A 42 37.87 -30.47 11.18
CA THR A 42 37.35 -31.72 10.63
C THR A 42 36.29 -31.47 9.55
N GLN A 43 35.43 -30.46 9.75
CA GLN A 43 34.32 -30.17 8.84
C GLN A 43 34.73 -29.28 7.66
N ILE A 44 35.48 -28.21 7.91
CA ILE A 44 35.92 -27.25 6.87
C ILE A 44 37.14 -27.78 6.12
N GLY A 45 37.99 -28.56 6.78
CA GLY A 45 39.30 -28.97 6.32
C GLY A 45 40.41 -28.16 7.01
N GLU A 46 41.43 -28.84 7.53
CA GLU A 46 42.52 -28.19 8.27
C GLU A 46 43.32 -27.18 7.43
N ASP A 47 43.48 -27.45 6.14
CA ASP A 47 44.14 -26.52 5.22
C ASP A 47 43.21 -25.39 4.74
N ASN A 48 41.90 -25.61 4.81
CA ASN A 48 40.89 -24.69 4.30
C ASN A 48 40.48 -23.62 5.34
N LEU A 49 40.60 -23.91 6.64
CA LEU A 49 40.34 -22.95 7.72
C LEU A 49 41.57 -22.07 7.96
N LEU A 50 41.51 -20.81 7.53
CA LEU A 50 42.64 -19.88 7.61
C LEU A 50 42.64 -19.11 8.93
N ILE A 51 41.52 -18.48 9.30
CA ILE A 51 41.40 -17.65 10.51
C ILE A 51 40.06 -17.86 11.20
N VAL A 52 40.06 -17.83 12.55
CA VAL A 52 38.90 -17.58 13.40
C VAL A 52 39.25 -16.39 14.29
N GLN A 53 38.41 -15.36 14.34
CA GLN A 53 38.65 -14.14 15.10
C GLN A 53 37.40 -13.72 15.87
N GLY A 54 37.44 -13.85 17.20
CA GLY A 54 36.44 -13.32 18.13
C GLY A 54 36.88 -12.00 18.77
N GLU A 55 36.12 -11.52 19.75
CA GLU A 55 36.44 -10.28 20.49
C GLU A 55 37.82 -10.32 21.16
N SER A 56 38.20 -11.48 21.70
CA SER A 56 39.41 -11.63 22.51
C SER A 56 40.16 -12.93 22.25
N LYS A 57 39.70 -13.77 21.32
CA LYS A 57 40.28 -15.08 21.02
C LYS A 57 40.47 -15.26 19.53
N THR A 58 41.54 -15.91 19.11
CA THR A 58 41.84 -16.17 17.70
C THR A 58 42.42 -17.55 17.46
N TYR A 59 42.18 -18.06 16.25
CA TYR A 59 42.94 -19.13 15.62
C TYR A 59 43.43 -18.63 14.26
N GLN A 60 44.68 -18.87 13.91
CA GLN A 60 45.27 -18.60 12.61
C GLN A 60 46.12 -19.78 12.17
N LYS A 61 45.90 -20.25 10.94
CA LYS A 61 46.70 -21.31 10.33
C LYS A 61 48.17 -20.89 10.16
N GLU A 62 48.41 -19.61 9.87
CA GLU A 62 49.77 -19.05 9.75
C GLU A 62 50.59 -19.27 11.04
N TYR A 63 49.98 -19.14 12.23
CA TYR A 63 50.68 -19.41 13.49
C TYR A 63 51.07 -20.88 13.66
N ILE A 64 50.30 -21.80 13.08
CA ILE A 64 50.66 -23.23 13.04
C ILE A 64 51.83 -23.43 12.06
N ASP A 65 51.74 -22.85 10.86
CA ASP A 65 52.73 -23.00 9.79
C ASP A 65 54.09 -22.36 10.16
N ASP A 66 54.06 -21.25 10.89
CA ASP A 66 55.24 -20.55 11.43
C ASP A 66 55.75 -21.15 12.76
N ASN A 67 55.15 -22.26 13.21
CA ASN A 67 55.54 -22.99 14.42
C ASN A 67 55.48 -22.11 15.70
N THR A 68 54.44 -21.27 15.79
CA THR A 68 54.05 -20.45 16.96
C THR A 68 52.60 -20.71 17.41
N PRO A 69 52.16 -21.98 17.55
CA PRO A 69 50.78 -22.33 17.86
C PRO A 69 50.27 -21.78 19.20
N GLU A 70 51.16 -21.36 20.10
CA GLU A 70 50.82 -20.73 21.38
C GLU A 70 50.10 -19.37 21.24
N LEU A 71 50.12 -18.76 20.05
CA LEU A 71 49.38 -17.54 19.75
C LEU A 71 47.90 -17.80 19.42
N ASN A 72 47.52 -19.07 19.19
CA ASN A 72 46.13 -19.48 19.03
C ASN A 72 45.52 -19.81 20.39
N ASP A 73 44.46 -19.10 20.76
CA ASP A 73 43.73 -19.26 22.03
C ASP A 73 42.22 -19.47 21.85
N PHE A 74 41.74 -19.50 20.60
CA PHE A 74 40.39 -19.95 20.29
C PHE A 74 40.26 -21.47 20.48
N THR A 75 39.34 -21.86 21.35
CA THR A 75 39.08 -23.28 21.68
C THR A 75 37.77 -23.78 21.10
N ALA A 76 36.72 -22.96 21.19
CA ALA A 76 35.37 -23.25 20.71
C ALA A 76 34.58 -21.95 20.60
N PHE A 77 33.48 -21.99 19.86
CA PHE A 77 32.47 -20.94 19.90
C PHE A 77 31.88 -20.81 21.31
N GLU A 78 31.43 -19.60 21.64
CA GLU A 78 30.83 -19.27 22.93
C GLU A 78 29.45 -18.68 22.68
N GLU A 79 28.47 -19.10 23.46
CA GLU A 79 27.11 -18.58 23.42
C GLU A 79 27.09 -17.06 23.66
N GLY A 80 26.32 -16.35 22.85
CA GLY A 80 26.20 -14.90 22.89
C GLY A 80 27.36 -14.14 22.23
N LYS A 81 28.33 -14.82 21.59
CA LYS A 81 29.49 -14.19 20.94
C LYS A 81 29.54 -14.48 19.44
N GLY A 82 29.82 -13.45 18.65
CA GLY A 82 30.09 -13.60 17.21
C GLY A 82 31.58 -13.80 16.91
N TYR A 83 31.89 -14.29 15.72
CA TYR A 83 33.26 -14.53 15.24
C TYR A 83 33.38 -14.29 13.73
N TRP A 84 34.55 -13.86 13.29
CA TRP A 84 34.94 -13.82 11.90
C TRP A 84 35.70 -15.08 11.52
N LEU A 85 35.31 -15.74 10.44
CA LEU A 85 35.98 -16.91 9.88
C LEU A 85 36.50 -16.59 8.48
N GLU A 86 37.78 -16.81 8.24
CA GLU A 86 38.36 -16.76 6.89
C GLU A 86 38.64 -18.20 6.43
N ILE A 87 38.10 -18.57 5.26
CA ILE A 87 38.32 -19.89 4.66
C ILE A 87 38.77 -19.77 3.19
N GLU A 88 39.57 -20.73 2.72
CA GLU A 88 40.14 -20.69 1.37
C GLU A 88 39.12 -21.04 0.28
N SER A 89 38.21 -21.98 0.55
CA SER A 89 37.20 -22.54 -0.33
C SER A 89 35.90 -22.78 0.43
N ASN A 90 34.76 -22.64 -0.27
CA ASN A 90 33.43 -22.82 0.31
C ASN A 90 33.31 -24.14 1.11
N ALA A 91 32.63 -24.08 2.25
CA ALA A 91 32.45 -25.21 3.15
C ALA A 91 31.11 -25.13 3.87
N THR A 92 30.66 -26.24 4.43
CA THR A 92 29.42 -26.32 5.21
C THR A 92 29.75 -26.78 6.63
N LEU A 93 29.23 -26.06 7.63
CA LEU A 93 29.35 -26.42 9.03
C LEU A 93 28.03 -27.00 9.55
N MET A 94 28.12 -28.14 10.23
CA MET A 94 27.05 -28.74 11.00
C MET A 94 27.29 -28.52 12.49
N TYR A 95 26.25 -28.10 13.20
CA TYR A 95 26.30 -27.86 14.64
C TYR A 95 25.00 -28.32 15.33
N PRO A 96 25.07 -28.70 16.62
CA PRO A 96 23.89 -29.12 17.35
C PRO A 96 22.98 -27.93 17.63
N GLU A 97 21.66 -28.15 17.56
CA GLU A 97 20.69 -27.18 18.06
C GLU A 97 20.87 -26.96 19.56
N ILE A 98 20.65 -25.72 19.98
CA ILE A 98 20.74 -25.36 21.39
C ILE A 98 19.41 -25.71 22.05
N VAL A 99 19.48 -26.55 23.06
CA VAL A 99 18.36 -26.78 23.96
C VAL A 99 18.55 -25.84 25.15
N ASN A 100 17.96 -24.64 25.07
CA ASN A 100 17.99 -23.65 26.13
C ASN A 100 17.13 -24.13 27.31
N ASN A 101 17.76 -24.74 28.32
CA ASN A 101 17.09 -25.17 29.54
C ASN A 101 16.90 -24.04 30.57
N GLU A 102 17.52 -22.88 30.34
CA GLU A 102 17.38 -21.68 31.17
C GLU A 102 16.21 -20.83 30.67
N SER A 103 15.60 -20.00 31.54
CA SER A 103 14.49 -19.12 31.12
C SER A 103 14.97 -17.87 30.39
N SER A 104 16.21 -17.45 30.61
CA SER A 104 16.82 -16.28 29.98
C SER A 104 18.35 -16.33 30.06
N TYR A 105 19.03 -15.61 29.17
CA TYR A 105 20.48 -15.37 29.15
C TYR A 105 20.74 -13.86 29.10
N VAL A 106 21.72 -13.38 29.85
CA VAL A 106 22.08 -11.96 29.89
C VAL A 106 23.50 -11.77 29.39
N ARG A 107 23.66 -10.92 28.37
CA ARG A 107 24.93 -10.48 27.82
C ARG A 107 25.20 -9.04 28.20
N THR A 108 26.31 -8.78 28.88
CA THR A 108 26.78 -7.40 29.05
C THR A 108 27.51 -6.93 27.80
N LEU A 109 26.99 -5.87 27.17
CA LEU A 109 27.68 -5.10 26.14
C LEU A 109 28.53 -4.04 26.84
N THR A 110 29.82 -4.00 26.51
CA THR A 110 30.74 -2.98 27.02
C THR A 110 30.69 -1.72 26.17
N GLU A 111 31.02 -0.56 26.76
CA GLU A 111 31.17 0.70 26.01
C GLU A 111 32.07 0.51 24.78
N GLY A 112 31.59 0.92 23.61
CA GLY A 112 32.26 0.71 22.34
C GLY A 112 31.70 -0.47 21.55
N TRP A 113 32.57 -1.12 20.76
CA TRP A 113 32.18 -2.21 19.85
C TRP A 113 32.21 -3.56 20.55
N ASN A 114 31.17 -4.35 20.34
CA ASN A 114 31.02 -5.72 20.83
C ASN A 114 30.66 -6.62 19.64
N LEU A 115 31.11 -7.86 19.67
CA LEU A 115 30.80 -8.86 18.64
C LEU A 115 29.80 -9.85 19.23
N LEU A 116 28.54 -9.66 18.84
CA LEU A 116 27.38 -10.36 19.35
C LEU A 116 26.94 -11.45 18.38
N ASN A 117 26.46 -12.54 18.95
CA ASN A 117 25.57 -13.45 18.26
C ASN A 117 24.34 -13.64 19.16
N ALA A 118 23.14 -13.54 18.59
CA ALA A 118 21.92 -13.56 19.37
C ALA A 118 21.46 -15.01 19.58
N PRO A 119 21.38 -15.53 20.82
CA PRO A 119 20.91 -16.90 21.09
C PRO A 119 19.41 -17.09 20.82
N VAL A 120 18.67 -16.01 20.64
CA VAL A 120 17.31 -15.96 20.10
C VAL A 120 17.17 -14.68 19.27
N GLY A 121 16.29 -14.69 18.27
CA GLY A 121 16.09 -13.50 17.44
C GLY A 121 15.59 -12.30 18.23
N LEU A 122 16.16 -11.11 17.96
CA LEU A 122 15.75 -9.83 18.56
C LEU A 122 15.53 -8.78 17.47
N THR A 123 14.38 -8.11 17.50
CA THR A 123 14.08 -7.01 16.56
C THR A 123 14.85 -5.74 16.94
N ILE A 124 15.03 -4.82 15.99
CA ILE A 124 15.64 -3.51 16.28
C ILE A 124 14.86 -2.74 17.34
N SER A 125 13.53 -2.74 17.29
CA SER A 125 12.69 -2.08 18.29
C SER A 125 12.97 -2.62 19.69
N GLU A 126 13.15 -3.94 19.82
CA GLU A 126 13.49 -4.59 21.08
C GLU A 126 14.90 -4.24 21.55
N LEU A 127 15.88 -4.21 20.65
CA LEU A 127 17.25 -3.77 20.99
C LEU A 127 17.28 -2.32 21.46
N ILE A 128 16.59 -1.41 20.76
CA ILE A 128 16.46 0.00 21.15
C ILE A 128 15.84 0.12 22.54
N ARG A 129 14.81 -0.70 22.82
CA ARG A 129 14.13 -0.72 24.12
C ARG A 129 15.03 -1.20 25.25
N GLN A 130 15.81 -2.27 25.04
CA GLN A 130 16.70 -2.82 26.06
C GLN A 130 17.96 -1.98 26.26
N ILE A 131 18.59 -1.52 25.18
CA ILE A 131 19.87 -0.79 25.21
C ILE A 131 19.66 0.69 25.55
N GLY A 132 18.53 1.25 25.10
CA GLY A 132 18.20 2.66 25.12
C GLY A 132 18.49 3.35 23.79
N GLU A 133 17.54 4.14 23.30
CA GLU A 133 17.62 4.85 22.00
C GLU A 133 18.87 5.73 21.87
N GLU A 134 19.28 6.39 22.96
CA GLU A 134 20.48 7.22 22.98
C GLU A 134 21.79 6.41 23.10
N ASN A 135 21.71 5.17 23.59
CA ASN A 135 22.86 4.34 23.90
C ASN A 135 23.22 3.39 22.76
N LEU A 136 22.26 2.94 21.95
CA LEU A 136 22.51 2.13 20.76
C LEU A 136 22.98 3.01 19.61
N LEU A 137 24.24 2.88 19.19
CA LEU A 137 24.83 3.74 18.17
C LEU A 137 24.80 3.13 16.78
N VAL A 138 25.29 1.89 16.66
CA VAL A 138 25.43 1.17 15.38
C VAL A 138 25.25 -0.32 15.60
N ILE A 139 24.61 -1.01 14.66
CA ILE A 139 24.69 -2.46 14.50
C ILE A 139 25.12 -2.74 13.07
N GLN A 140 26.05 -3.66 12.87
CA GLN A 140 26.54 -4.06 11.56
C GLN A 140 26.57 -5.59 11.48
N GLY A 141 25.69 -6.15 10.66
CA GLY A 141 25.74 -7.54 10.22
C GLY A 141 26.60 -7.71 8.96
N SER A 142 26.55 -8.90 8.37
CA SER A 142 27.26 -9.22 7.12
C SER A 142 26.80 -8.37 5.94
N GLU A 143 25.48 -8.17 5.81
CA GLU A 143 24.87 -7.43 4.70
C GLU A 143 24.01 -6.25 5.15
N GLN A 144 23.54 -6.26 6.40
CA GLN A 144 22.59 -5.29 6.94
C GLN A 144 23.20 -4.42 8.04
N THR A 145 22.67 -3.21 8.23
CA THR A 145 23.12 -2.21 9.20
C THR A 145 21.96 -1.47 9.86
N TYR A 146 22.21 -1.04 11.09
CA TYR A 146 21.41 -0.05 11.80
C TYR A 146 22.35 1.04 12.31
N GLN A 147 22.01 2.30 12.11
CA GLN A 147 22.74 3.44 12.67
C GLN A 147 21.76 4.45 13.24
N ARG A 148 21.96 4.80 14.51
CA ARG A 148 21.18 5.86 15.16
C ARG A 148 21.30 7.20 14.44
N SER A 149 22.49 7.50 13.89
CA SER A 149 22.71 8.75 13.15
C SER A 149 21.82 8.87 11.90
N TYR A 150 21.42 7.74 11.31
CA TYR A 150 20.47 7.70 10.20
C TYR A 150 19.05 8.00 10.69
N SER A 151 18.64 7.39 11.81
CA SER A 151 17.33 7.66 12.41
C SER A 151 17.16 9.13 12.82
N VAL A 152 18.13 9.69 13.54
CA VAL A 152 18.09 11.08 14.04
C VAL A 152 18.33 12.11 12.91
N GLY A 153 19.05 11.72 11.86
CA GLY A 153 19.36 12.57 10.71
C GLY A 153 18.31 12.57 9.60
N GLY A 154 17.16 11.90 9.80
CA GLY A 154 16.10 11.78 8.78
C GLY A 154 16.41 10.81 7.63
N ASN A 155 17.44 9.98 7.77
CA ASN A 155 17.86 8.97 6.80
C ASN A 155 17.53 7.53 7.28
N ALA A 156 16.48 7.34 8.09
CA ALA A 156 16.15 6.05 8.69
C ALA A 156 16.01 4.90 7.66
N HIS A 157 15.69 5.22 6.40
CA HIS A 157 15.64 4.29 5.27
C HIS A 157 16.99 3.66 4.89
N LEU A 158 18.11 4.20 5.38
CA LEU A 158 19.44 3.61 5.24
C LEU A 158 19.71 2.52 6.29
N ASN A 159 18.81 2.33 7.26
CA ASN A 159 18.81 1.16 8.12
C ASN A 159 17.99 0.06 7.44
N ASP A 160 18.60 -1.09 7.22
CA ASP A 160 18.02 -2.25 6.54
C ASP A 160 18.12 -3.53 7.41
N LEU A 161 18.58 -3.39 8.65
CA LEU A 161 18.56 -4.45 9.65
C LEU A 161 17.23 -4.41 10.41
N ASP A 162 16.44 -5.48 10.32
CA ASP A 162 15.17 -5.61 11.05
C ASP A 162 15.29 -6.45 12.32
N THR A 163 16.05 -7.55 12.25
CA THR A 163 16.24 -8.51 13.34
C THR A 163 17.67 -9.04 13.40
N LEU A 164 18.13 -9.40 14.61
CA LEU A 164 19.31 -10.25 14.77
C LEU A 164 18.87 -11.69 14.55
N SER A 165 19.42 -12.35 13.55
CA SER A 165 19.20 -13.78 13.31
C SER A 165 20.05 -14.62 14.27
N ILE A 166 19.58 -15.84 14.56
CA ILE A 166 20.25 -16.75 15.51
C ILE A 166 21.60 -17.24 14.99
N GLU A 167 21.76 -17.28 13.66
CA GLU A 167 22.95 -17.77 12.96
C GLU A 167 23.91 -16.64 12.56
N GLY A 168 23.46 -15.38 12.67
CA GLY A 168 24.20 -14.19 12.27
C GLY A 168 25.18 -13.71 13.35
N GLY A 169 26.36 -13.26 12.91
CA GLY A 169 27.24 -12.44 13.73
C GLY A 169 26.97 -10.95 13.52
N TYR A 170 27.08 -10.15 14.58
CA TYR A 170 26.78 -8.72 14.55
C TYR A 170 27.81 -7.91 15.34
N TRP A 171 28.32 -6.85 14.75
CA TRP A 171 29.02 -5.81 15.48
C TRP A 171 27.99 -4.84 16.06
N ILE A 172 27.96 -4.67 17.38
CA ILE A 172 27.09 -3.70 18.05
C ILE A 172 27.92 -2.67 18.81
N LYS A 173 27.64 -1.39 18.54
CA LYS A 173 28.28 -0.25 19.20
C LYS A 173 27.33 0.40 20.19
N VAL A 174 27.72 0.45 21.45
CA VAL A 174 26.97 1.14 22.51
C VAL A 174 27.77 2.29 23.12
N ALA A 175 27.08 3.35 23.54
CA ALA A 175 27.69 4.56 24.11
C ALA A 175 28.11 4.38 25.58
N SER A 176 27.54 3.41 26.28
CA SER A 176 27.81 3.05 27.67
C SER A 176 27.42 1.59 27.90
N SER A 177 28.11 0.92 28.83
CA SER A 177 27.88 -0.50 29.10
C SER A 177 26.44 -0.77 29.53
N VAL A 178 25.83 -1.82 28.97
CA VAL A 178 24.43 -2.19 29.20
C VAL A 178 24.26 -3.72 29.17
N ASN A 179 23.25 -4.22 29.87
CA ASN A 179 22.88 -5.63 29.81
C ASN A 179 21.79 -5.83 28.76
N LEU A 180 22.03 -6.77 27.86
CA LEU A 180 21.07 -7.25 26.87
C LEU A 180 20.58 -8.63 27.33
N GLU A 181 19.28 -8.77 27.51
CA GLU A 181 18.60 -9.97 28.00
C GLU A 181 17.89 -10.71 26.85
N PHE A 182 18.13 -12.00 26.79
CA PHE A 182 17.57 -12.94 25.83
C PHE A 182 16.67 -13.91 26.59
N VAL A 183 15.35 -13.84 26.41
CA VAL A 183 14.40 -14.72 27.12
C VAL A 183 14.09 -15.94 26.26
N PHE A 184 14.30 -17.14 26.80
CA PHE A 184 14.21 -18.42 26.09
C PHE A 184 12.90 -19.16 26.28
N ASN A 185 12.34 -19.18 27.51
CA ASN A 185 11.19 -20.03 27.85
C ASN A 185 10.05 -19.21 28.48
N MET A 186 8.84 -19.32 27.90
CA MET A 186 7.58 -18.76 28.42
C MET A 186 6.51 -19.84 28.30
N ASP A 187 6.47 -20.71 29.32
CA ASP A 187 5.64 -21.92 29.29
C ASP A 187 4.48 -21.89 30.30
N GLN A 188 4.38 -20.81 31.09
CA GLN A 188 3.28 -20.64 32.04
C GLN A 188 2.09 -19.97 31.36
N LEU A 189 0.91 -20.58 31.36
CA LEU A 189 -0.30 -19.98 30.79
C LEU A 189 -0.78 -18.80 31.64
N ALA A 190 -0.95 -17.65 31.03
CA ALA A 190 -1.42 -16.46 31.73
C ALA A 190 -2.91 -16.59 32.14
N LEU A 191 -3.30 -15.88 33.21
CA LEU A 191 -4.64 -15.94 33.80
C LEU A 191 -5.43 -14.65 33.54
N ASN A 192 -6.74 -14.82 33.31
CA ASN A 192 -7.70 -13.72 33.20
C ASN A 192 -8.16 -13.20 34.59
N ASN A 193 -9.08 -12.22 34.59
CA ASN A 193 -9.65 -11.67 35.83
C ASN A 193 -10.51 -12.66 36.63
N LEU A 194 -10.85 -13.82 36.08
CA LEU A 194 -11.60 -14.89 36.75
C LEU A 194 -10.66 -16.00 37.29
N GLY A 195 -9.34 -15.89 37.08
CA GLY A 195 -8.37 -16.92 37.48
C GLY A 195 -8.30 -18.11 36.51
N GLU A 196 -8.77 -17.96 35.29
CA GLU A 196 -8.79 -19.02 34.27
C GLU A 196 -7.66 -18.81 33.25
N THR A 197 -7.12 -19.91 32.72
CA THR A 197 -6.09 -19.87 31.67
C THR A 197 -6.62 -19.20 30.42
N LEU A 198 -5.85 -18.27 29.88
CA LEU A 198 -6.29 -17.44 28.77
C LEU A 198 -6.11 -18.18 27.44
N VAL A 199 -7.21 -18.74 26.96
CA VAL A 199 -7.33 -19.46 25.69
C VAL A 199 -8.42 -18.77 24.87
N SER A 200 -8.13 -18.47 23.62
CA SER A 200 -9.12 -18.02 22.65
C SER A 200 -9.03 -18.84 21.37
N THR A 201 -10.05 -18.74 20.52
CA THR A 201 -10.06 -19.37 19.21
C THR A 201 -10.27 -18.34 18.12
N MET A 202 -9.56 -18.49 17.00
CA MET A 202 -9.82 -17.77 15.76
C MET A 202 -10.08 -18.79 14.65
N GLU A 203 -10.92 -18.42 13.70
CA GLU A 203 -11.13 -19.21 12.49
C GLU A 203 -10.39 -18.54 11.34
N PHE A 204 -9.55 -19.30 10.64
CA PHE A 204 -8.77 -18.84 9.50
C PHE A 204 -8.70 -19.97 8.48
N ASN A 205 -9.02 -19.70 7.21
CA ASN A 205 -9.18 -20.73 6.15
C ASN A 205 -10.01 -21.95 6.58
N SER A 206 -11.19 -21.73 7.20
CA SER A 206 -12.09 -22.80 7.69
C SER A 206 -11.48 -23.75 8.73
N SER A 207 -10.32 -23.38 9.29
CA SER A 207 -9.64 -24.12 10.36
C SER A 207 -9.68 -23.30 11.64
N VAL A 208 -10.04 -23.97 12.74
CA VAL A 208 -10.05 -23.34 14.07
C VAL A 208 -8.64 -23.40 14.64
N TYR A 209 -8.08 -22.23 14.89
CA TYR A 209 -6.82 -22.06 15.59
C TYR A 209 -7.09 -21.65 17.03
N THR A 210 -6.29 -22.18 17.94
CA THR A 210 -6.35 -21.84 19.37
C THR A 210 -5.20 -20.90 19.69
N LEU A 211 -5.50 -19.71 20.17
CA LEU A 211 -4.51 -18.78 20.67
C LEU A 211 -4.38 -18.92 22.19
N LYS A 212 -3.15 -18.99 22.70
CA LYS A 212 -2.85 -19.10 24.13
C LYS A 212 -1.83 -18.05 24.53
N VAL A 213 -2.09 -17.37 25.64
CA VAL A 213 -1.14 -16.39 26.18
C VAL A 213 -0.26 -17.06 27.21
N TYR A 214 1.05 -16.92 27.05
CA TYR A 214 2.04 -17.42 27.98
C TYR A 214 2.80 -16.28 28.63
N THR A 215 3.38 -16.57 29.78
CA THR A 215 4.20 -15.65 30.57
C THR A 215 5.41 -16.37 31.17
N ASN A 216 6.44 -15.60 31.53
CA ASN A 216 7.64 -16.10 32.19
C ASN A 216 7.54 -16.19 33.72
N VAL A 217 6.47 -15.67 34.32
CA VAL A 217 6.24 -15.75 35.77
C VAL A 217 5.16 -16.78 36.10
N VAL A 218 5.19 -17.33 37.32
CA VAL A 218 4.09 -18.18 37.80
C VAL A 218 2.86 -17.28 38.04
N PRO A 219 1.74 -17.50 37.33
CA PRO A 219 0.54 -16.68 37.48
C PRO A 219 -0.07 -16.77 38.89
N ASN A 220 -0.72 -15.68 39.33
CA ASN A 220 -1.43 -15.63 40.61
C ASN A 220 -2.95 -15.77 40.39
N ASP A 221 -3.60 -16.70 41.09
CA ASP A 221 -5.03 -17.00 40.97
C ASP A 221 -5.97 -15.94 41.60
N VAL A 222 -5.42 -14.85 42.16
CA VAL A 222 -6.22 -13.79 42.79
C VAL A 222 -6.95 -12.94 41.75
N ILE A 223 -8.28 -13.03 41.70
CA ILE A 223 -9.20 -12.24 40.86
C ILE A 223 -8.98 -10.72 41.06
N SER A 224 -8.81 -9.97 39.97
CA SER A 224 -8.71 -8.50 39.97
C SER A 224 -9.98 -7.81 39.45
N LEU A 225 -10.20 -6.56 39.86
CA LEU A 225 -11.27 -5.67 39.37
C LEU A 225 -10.87 -4.86 38.11
N GLY A 226 -9.59 -4.88 37.72
CA GLY A 226 -9.04 -4.21 36.54
C GLY A 226 -8.48 -5.20 35.53
N SER A 227 -8.43 -4.84 34.25
CA SER A 227 -7.91 -5.71 33.18
C SER A 227 -6.66 -5.09 32.55
N ILE A 228 -5.68 -5.92 32.23
CA ILE A 228 -4.65 -5.56 31.25
C ILE A 228 -5.12 -6.11 29.91
N ALA A 229 -5.39 -5.23 28.96
CA ALA A 229 -5.79 -5.65 27.63
C ALA A 229 -4.55 -5.88 26.75
N LEU A 230 -4.60 -6.94 25.94
CA LEU A 230 -3.56 -7.35 24.99
C LEU A 230 -4.08 -7.14 23.57
N PHE A 231 -3.24 -6.58 22.70
CA PHE A 231 -3.56 -6.16 21.33
C PHE A 231 -2.45 -6.63 20.39
N GLY A 232 -2.73 -6.72 19.10
CA GLY A 232 -1.81 -7.21 18.07
C GLY A 232 -2.62 -7.79 16.91
N THR A 233 -2.01 -8.11 15.78
CA THR A 233 -2.70 -8.75 14.64
C THR A 233 -2.23 -10.20 14.48
N VAL A 234 -3.11 -11.10 14.02
CA VAL A 234 -2.72 -12.46 13.60
C VAL A 234 -3.18 -12.65 12.16
N ASN A 235 -2.26 -12.84 11.21
CA ASN A 235 -2.54 -12.77 9.77
C ASN A 235 -3.39 -11.54 9.44
N ASP A 236 -2.94 -10.36 9.89
CA ASP A 236 -3.62 -9.06 9.73
C ASP A 236 -5.01 -8.89 10.40
N VAL A 237 -5.43 -9.86 11.23
CA VAL A 237 -6.68 -9.76 12.02
C VAL A 237 -6.41 -9.20 13.41
N ASP A 238 -7.03 -8.07 13.76
CA ASP A 238 -6.86 -7.43 15.07
C ASP A 238 -7.34 -8.32 16.24
N THR A 239 -6.48 -8.49 17.23
CA THR A 239 -6.68 -9.30 18.44
C THR A 239 -6.98 -8.48 19.70
N ALA A 240 -7.14 -7.15 19.56
CA ALA A 240 -7.45 -6.19 20.61
C ALA A 240 -8.53 -6.62 21.63
N SER A 241 -9.53 -7.35 21.15
CA SER A 241 -10.69 -7.80 21.94
C SER A 241 -10.51 -9.17 22.58
N THR A 242 -9.48 -9.91 22.19
CA THR A 242 -9.43 -11.36 22.38
C THR A 242 -8.86 -11.76 23.74
N PHE A 243 -8.07 -10.88 24.37
CA PHE A 243 -7.26 -11.22 25.51
C PHE A 243 -7.26 -10.15 26.60
N LYS A 244 -7.79 -10.50 27.78
CA LYS A 244 -7.83 -9.66 28.97
C LYS A 244 -7.19 -10.39 30.14
N LEU A 245 -6.01 -9.94 30.54
CA LEU A 245 -5.25 -10.47 31.66
C LEU A 245 -5.69 -9.84 32.97
N ASN A 246 -5.37 -10.58 34.03
CA ASN A 246 -5.46 -10.08 35.39
C ASN A 246 -4.55 -8.87 35.62
N SER A 247 -5.04 -7.76 36.18
CA SER A 247 -4.17 -6.61 36.45
C SER A 247 -3.15 -6.80 37.59
N ASN A 248 -3.09 -7.98 38.22
CA ASN A 248 -2.14 -8.30 39.29
C ASN A 248 -0.75 -8.71 38.79
N TYR A 249 -0.53 -8.82 37.47
CA TYR A 249 0.82 -9.00 36.92
C TYR A 249 1.70 -7.79 37.26
N GLU A 250 2.97 -8.04 37.60
CA GLU A 250 3.91 -6.97 37.92
C GLU A 250 4.44 -6.32 36.64
N VAL A 251 4.57 -4.99 36.66
CA VAL A 251 5.27 -4.24 35.61
C VAL A 251 6.67 -4.84 35.45
N GLY A 252 6.97 -5.34 34.26
CA GLY A 252 8.19 -6.07 33.95
C GLY A 252 8.00 -7.55 33.60
N THR A 253 6.80 -8.10 33.80
CA THR A 253 6.45 -9.47 33.38
C THR A 253 6.43 -9.60 31.86
N ASP A 254 6.99 -10.67 31.31
CA ASP A 254 7.00 -10.93 29.86
C ASP A 254 5.84 -11.83 29.45
N PHE A 255 5.32 -11.57 28.25
CA PHE A 255 4.23 -12.32 27.64
C PHE A 255 4.54 -12.69 26.20
N ILE A 256 3.94 -13.78 25.73
CA ILE A 256 3.78 -14.11 24.31
C ILE A 256 2.39 -14.65 24.03
N VAL A 257 1.95 -14.51 22.79
CA VAL A 257 0.78 -15.18 22.24
C VAL A 257 1.27 -16.28 21.31
N LYS A 258 0.82 -17.52 21.51
CA LYS A 258 1.09 -18.65 20.62
C LYS A 258 -0.20 -19.10 19.95
N VAL A 259 -0.10 -19.46 18.68
CA VAL A 259 -1.22 -19.94 17.84
C VAL A 259 -1.04 -21.43 17.59
N TYR A 260 -2.10 -22.20 17.80
CA TYR A 260 -2.11 -23.65 17.63
C TYR A 260 -3.16 -24.05 16.59
N ASN A 261 -2.87 -25.03 15.73
CA ASN A 261 -3.86 -25.60 14.82
C ASN A 261 -4.88 -26.52 15.53
N ALA A 262 -5.82 -27.10 14.79
CA ALA A 262 -6.82 -28.02 15.30
C ALA A 262 -6.24 -29.31 15.92
N GLN A 263 -5.04 -29.69 15.51
CA GLN A 263 -4.27 -30.83 16.06
C GLN A 263 -3.49 -30.44 17.33
N ASN A 264 -3.62 -29.19 17.80
CA ASN A 264 -2.92 -28.61 18.94
C ASN A 264 -1.39 -28.56 18.74
N GLU A 265 -0.94 -28.38 17.50
CA GLU A 265 0.44 -28.11 17.12
C GLU A 265 0.65 -26.59 17.01
N GLU A 266 1.77 -26.07 17.51
CA GLU A 266 2.12 -24.64 17.44
C GLU A 266 2.44 -24.26 15.99
N VAL A 267 1.70 -23.31 15.41
CA VAL A 267 1.86 -22.86 14.02
C VAL A 267 2.41 -21.43 13.93
N ALA A 268 2.29 -20.63 15.00
CA ALA A 268 2.81 -19.27 15.05
C ALA A 268 3.01 -18.81 16.50
N LYS A 269 3.82 -17.76 16.70
CA LYS A 269 3.96 -17.08 18.00
C LYS A 269 4.32 -15.61 17.81
N SER A 270 3.88 -14.77 18.74
CA SER A 270 4.29 -13.36 18.83
C SER A 270 5.74 -13.22 19.29
N TYR A 271 6.26 -12.01 19.12
CA TYR A 271 7.45 -11.57 19.86
C TYR A 271 7.17 -11.49 21.36
N ASN A 272 8.23 -11.51 22.16
CA ASN A 272 8.17 -11.33 23.60
C ASN A 272 7.84 -9.88 23.91
N VAL A 273 6.79 -9.65 24.70
CA VAL A 273 6.39 -8.29 25.09
C VAL A 273 6.38 -8.17 26.61
N LYS A 274 7.10 -7.16 27.11
CA LYS A 274 7.17 -6.85 28.53
C LYS A 274 6.01 -5.95 28.92
N TYR A 275 5.29 -6.29 29.99
CA TYR A 275 4.24 -5.45 30.55
C TYR A 275 4.84 -4.21 31.18
N ILE A 276 4.68 -3.07 30.52
CA ILE A 276 5.14 -1.77 31.01
C ILE A 276 3.95 -0.84 31.24
N THR A 277 2.97 -0.89 30.33
CA THR A 277 1.73 -0.13 30.34
C THR A 277 0.57 -1.02 29.88
N SER A 278 -0.67 -0.62 30.16
CA SER A 278 -1.86 -1.21 29.54
C SER A 278 -2.49 -0.16 28.64
N PRO A 279 -2.80 -0.47 27.36
CA PRO A 279 -2.72 -1.79 26.70
C PRO A 279 -1.28 -2.31 26.44
N ILE A 280 -1.14 -3.64 26.27
CA ILE A 280 0.09 -4.30 25.79
C ILE A 280 -0.12 -4.67 24.31
N ASP A 281 0.81 -4.29 23.43
CA ASP A 281 0.74 -4.57 22.00
C ASP A 281 1.81 -5.60 21.58
N PHE A 282 1.39 -6.64 20.87
CA PHE A 282 2.20 -7.75 20.36
C PHE A 282 2.63 -7.60 18.90
N GLY A 283 2.14 -6.58 18.18
CA GLY A 283 2.38 -6.44 16.75
C GLY A 283 1.72 -7.56 15.93
N ALA A 284 2.22 -7.78 14.71
CA ALA A 284 1.70 -8.81 13.80
C ALA A 284 2.29 -10.21 14.06
N ILE A 285 1.43 -11.22 13.96
CA ILE A 285 1.75 -12.64 14.10
C ILE A 285 1.30 -13.35 12.82
N ASP A 286 2.22 -13.60 11.90
CA ASP A 286 1.89 -14.17 10.59
C ASP A 286 2.32 -15.63 10.48
N PHE A 287 1.52 -16.45 9.80
CA PHE A 287 1.86 -17.82 9.47
C PHE A 287 1.19 -18.29 8.18
N THR A 288 1.92 -19.09 7.40
CA THR A 288 1.45 -19.67 6.13
C THR A 288 0.93 -21.08 6.34
N ILE A 289 -0.23 -21.39 5.74
CA ILE A 289 -0.78 -22.75 5.75
C ILE A 289 -0.28 -23.49 4.52
N VAL A 290 0.31 -24.67 4.70
CA VAL A 290 0.58 -25.60 3.60
C VAL A 290 -0.68 -26.44 3.40
N GLU A 291 -1.51 -26.09 2.41
CA GLU A 291 -2.57 -27.00 1.97
C GLU A 291 -1.95 -28.16 1.20
N GLU A 292 -2.19 -29.40 1.64
CA GLU A 292 -1.92 -30.56 0.80
C GLU A 292 -2.80 -30.46 -0.45
N GLU A 293 -2.15 -30.34 -1.62
CA GLU A 293 -2.79 -30.24 -2.93
C GLU A 293 -3.88 -31.31 -3.09
N THR A 294 -5.14 -30.87 -3.10
CA THR A 294 -6.22 -31.63 -3.74
C THR A 294 -6.76 -30.81 -4.90
N THR A 295 -6.33 -31.23 -6.09
CA THR A 295 -6.86 -30.80 -7.37
C THR A 295 -8.37 -31.06 -7.43
N GLU A 296 -9.17 -30.00 -7.42
CA GLU A 296 -10.38 -29.86 -8.24
C GLU A 296 -10.89 -28.42 -8.19
N GLN A 297 -11.00 -27.80 -9.38
CA GLN A 297 -11.61 -26.49 -9.58
C GLN A 297 -13.02 -26.45 -8.98
N ASN A 298 -13.26 -25.56 -8.03
CA ASN A 298 -14.57 -24.98 -7.77
C ASN A 298 -14.40 -23.52 -7.33
N ASP A 299 -15.32 -22.70 -7.82
CA ASP A 299 -15.35 -21.23 -7.74
C ASP A 299 -15.03 -20.64 -6.36
N GLU A 300 -14.32 -19.52 -6.38
CA GLU A 300 -13.97 -18.62 -5.27
C GLU A 300 -15.12 -18.45 -4.27
N GLN A 301 -15.03 -19.10 -3.11
CA GLN A 301 -15.71 -18.63 -1.90
C GLN A 301 -14.75 -17.70 -1.15
N VAL A 302 -15.01 -16.40 -1.28
CA VAL A 302 -14.53 -15.38 -0.34
C VAL A 302 -14.83 -15.87 1.08
N SER A 303 -13.82 -15.91 1.94
CA SER A 303 -13.96 -16.29 3.33
C SER A 303 -15.01 -15.40 4.04
N ASP A 304 -15.99 -16.02 4.72
CA ASP A 304 -17.01 -15.36 5.57
C ASP A 304 -16.39 -14.75 6.86
N VAL A 305 -15.28 -14.02 6.73
CA VAL A 305 -14.65 -13.32 7.86
C VAL A 305 -15.46 -12.07 8.14
N GLU A 306 -16.10 -12.03 9.30
CA GLU A 306 -16.86 -10.88 9.79
C GLU A 306 -16.14 -10.19 10.94
N PHE A 307 -15.91 -8.88 10.83
CA PHE A 307 -15.48 -8.04 11.94
C PHE A 307 -16.71 -7.42 12.60
N GLN A 308 -17.00 -7.84 13.82
CA GLN A 308 -18.18 -7.45 14.58
C GLN A 308 -19.52 -7.69 13.85
N GLY A 309 -19.59 -8.51 12.80
CA GLY A 309 -20.79 -8.70 11.97
C GLY A 309 -20.85 -7.86 10.69
N VAL A 310 -19.70 -7.33 10.25
CA VAL A 310 -19.49 -6.73 8.93
C VAL A 310 -18.50 -7.59 8.16
N ASN A 311 -18.86 -8.04 6.96
CA ASN A 311 -17.95 -8.80 6.10
C ASN A 311 -16.69 -7.99 5.83
N VAL A 312 -15.53 -8.53 6.19
CA VAL A 312 -14.25 -7.87 6.06
C VAL A 312 -13.84 -7.83 4.60
N PHE A 313 -13.83 -8.99 3.93
CA PHE A 313 -13.38 -9.15 2.56
C PHE A 313 -14.56 -9.28 1.60
N SER A 314 -14.36 -8.82 0.37
CA SER A 314 -15.27 -9.07 -0.75
C SER A 314 -14.49 -9.14 -2.04
N SER A 315 -14.66 -10.23 -2.79
CA SER A 315 -14.21 -10.28 -4.17
C SER A 315 -15.00 -9.29 -5.03
N ARG A 316 -14.34 -8.79 -6.07
CA ARG A 316 -14.99 -8.03 -7.13
C ARG A 316 -15.96 -8.94 -7.87
N MET A 317 -17.14 -8.42 -8.18
CA MET A 317 -18.13 -9.15 -8.96
C MET A 317 -17.65 -9.38 -10.39
N ALA A 318 -18.10 -10.48 -11.02
CA ALA A 318 -17.87 -10.66 -12.45
C ALA A 318 -18.69 -9.65 -13.26
N TYR A 319 -18.13 -9.14 -14.36
CA TYR A 319 -18.78 -8.13 -15.22
C TYR A 319 -20.16 -8.56 -15.74
N ARG A 320 -20.39 -9.88 -15.91
CA ARG A 320 -21.68 -10.44 -16.35
C ARG A 320 -22.79 -10.33 -15.30
N ASP A 321 -22.42 -10.14 -14.02
CA ASP A 321 -23.35 -10.06 -12.89
C ASP A 321 -23.78 -8.61 -12.60
N TYR A 322 -23.22 -7.66 -13.35
CA TYR A 322 -23.64 -6.26 -13.31
C TYR A 322 -25.02 -6.08 -13.93
N ALA A 323 -25.88 -5.37 -13.22
CA ALA A 323 -27.27 -5.15 -13.61
C ALA A 323 -27.47 -3.84 -14.39
N LEU A 324 -26.54 -2.87 -14.26
CA LEU A 324 -26.50 -1.73 -15.16
C LEU A 324 -25.96 -2.18 -16.52
N GLU A 325 -26.74 -1.94 -17.58
CA GLU A 325 -26.46 -2.46 -18.92
C GLU A 325 -25.10 -1.96 -19.45
N ALA A 326 -24.16 -2.89 -19.60
CA ALA A 326 -22.85 -2.64 -20.18
C ALA A 326 -22.89 -2.68 -21.71
N ILE A 327 -22.00 -1.93 -22.35
CA ILE A 327 -21.73 -2.14 -23.79
C ILE A 327 -21.00 -3.47 -23.98
N THR A 328 -21.41 -4.26 -24.96
CA THR A 328 -20.73 -5.51 -25.33
C THR A 328 -19.69 -5.29 -26.43
N ASP A 329 -18.79 -6.25 -26.63
CA ASP A 329 -17.85 -6.23 -27.75
C ASP A 329 -18.58 -6.22 -29.10
N ASP A 330 -19.69 -6.96 -29.25
CA ASP A 330 -20.48 -6.99 -30.49
C ASP A 330 -21.08 -5.61 -30.81
N GLU A 331 -21.62 -4.93 -29.80
CA GLU A 331 -22.19 -3.59 -29.94
C GLU A 331 -21.10 -2.55 -30.23
N PHE A 332 -19.98 -2.61 -29.51
CA PHE A 332 -18.81 -1.78 -29.81
C PHE A 332 -18.33 -2.01 -31.24
N ASN A 333 -18.29 -3.26 -31.69
CA ASN A 333 -17.83 -3.62 -33.02
C ASN A 333 -18.77 -3.17 -34.14
N ALA A 334 -20.06 -3.00 -33.85
CA ALA A 334 -21.06 -2.50 -34.77
C ALA A 334 -20.97 -0.98 -35.02
N LEU A 335 -20.30 -0.24 -34.14
CA LEU A 335 -20.09 1.20 -34.29
C LEU A 335 -19.22 1.54 -35.51
N SER A 336 -19.41 2.74 -36.07
CA SER A 336 -18.48 3.30 -37.06
C SER A 336 -17.09 3.43 -36.46
N LEU A 337 -16.03 3.45 -37.29
CA LEU A 337 -14.65 3.59 -36.78
C LEU A 337 -14.46 4.88 -35.95
N GLU A 338 -15.11 5.97 -36.35
CA GLU A 338 -15.11 7.22 -35.59
C GLU A 338 -15.78 7.05 -34.23
N ASN A 339 -16.97 6.43 -34.19
CA ASN A 339 -17.68 6.18 -32.93
C ASN A 339 -16.93 5.20 -32.03
N LYS A 340 -16.25 4.17 -32.58
CA LYS A 340 -15.35 3.30 -31.81
C LYS A 340 -14.24 4.09 -31.12
N ARG A 341 -13.60 5.01 -31.85
CA ARG A 341 -12.54 5.88 -31.30
C ARG A 341 -13.08 6.80 -30.20
N LEU A 342 -14.26 7.40 -30.40
CA LEU A 342 -14.87 8.27 -29.40
C LEU A 342 -15.23 7.51 -28.12
N VAL A 343 -15.85 6.33 -28.24
CA VAL A 343 -16.18 5.46 -27.10
C VAL A 343 -14.93 4.99 -26.37
N ALA A 344 -13.93 4.49 -27.11
CA ALA A 344 -12.66 4.04 -26.52
C ALA A 344 -11.92 5.20 -25.84
N SER A 345 -11.84 6.37 -26.48
CA SER A 345 -11.19 7.56 -25.91
C SER A 345 -11.92 8.03 -24.65
N LYS A 346 -13.25 7.96 -24.61
CA LYS A 346 -14.04 8.31 -23.43
C LYS A 346 -13.78 7.35 -22.26
N LEU A 347 -13.73 6.04 -22.53
CA LEU A 347 -13.38 5.02 -21.52
C LEU A 347 -11.97 5.24 -20.97
N PHE A 348 -10.98 5.42 -21.83
CA PHE A 348 -9.60 5.69 -21.40
C PHE A 348 -9.48 7.05 -20.68
N SER A 349 -10.22 8.06 -21.13
CA SER A 349 -10.23 9.37 -20.47
C SER A 349 -10.74 9.31 -19.05
N VAL A 350 -11.83 8.58 -18.79
CA VAL A 350 -12.37 8.45 -17.44
C VAL A 350 -11.50 7.55 -16.53
N LEU A 351 -10.69 6.70 -17.14
CA LEU A 351 -9.65 5.92 -16.46
C LEU A 351 -8.36 6.72 -16.21
N PHE A 352 -8.29 7.98 -16.63
CA PHE A 352 -7.06 8.81 -16.64
C PHE A 352 -5.89 8.12 -17.36
N TYR A 353 -6.19 7.39 -18.43
CA TYR A 353 -5.20 6.58 -19.12
C TYR A 353 -5.21 6.87 -20.62
N GLY A 354 -4.10 6.57 -21.28
CA GLY A 354 -3.91 6.80 -22.72
C GLY A 354 -2.93 5.77 -23.27
N LEU A 355 -3.04 5.52 -24.57
CA LEU A 355 -2.19 4.58 -25.30
C LEU A 355 -1.57 5.28 -26.50
N PRO A 356 -0.34 4.91 -26.91
CA PRO A 356 0.19 5.30 -28.21
C PRO A 356 -0.77 4.91 -29.34
N ARG A 357 -0.86 5.73 -30.39
CA ARG A 357 -1.84 5.54 -31.48
C ARG A 357 -1.87 4.12 -32.03
N THR A 358 -0.72 3.51 -32.28
CA THR A 358 -0.65 2.16 -32.87
C THR A 358 -1.24 1.10 -31.93
N GLU A 359 -0.96 1.19 -30.63
CA GLU A 359 -1.52 0.28 -29.64
C GLU A 359 -3.03 0.49 -29.48
N PHE A 360 -3.46 1.75 -29.42
CA PHE A 360 -4.88 2.12 -29.38
C PHE A 360 -5.63 1.58 -30.62
N ASP A 361 -5.08 1.80 -31.82
CA ASP A 361 -5.67 1.34 -33.08
C ASP A 361 -5.73 -0.18 -33.18
N ASN A 362 -4.71 -0.88 -32.67
CA ASN A 362 -4.73 -2.35 -32.60
C ASN A 362 -5.80 -2.84 -31.61
N LEU A 363 -5.94 -2.16 -30.47
CA LEU A 363 -6.90 -2.53 -29.43
C LEU A 363 -8.35 -2.32 -29.89
N ILE A 364 -8.68 -1.19 -30.53
CA ILE A 364 -10.05 -0.95 -31.05
C ILE A 364 -10.43 -1.90 -32.21
N ASN A 365 -9.43 -2.43 -32.93
CA ASN A 365 -9.63 -3.35 -34.06
C ASN A 365 -9.49 -4.82 -33.65
N SER A 366 -9.27 -5.14 -32.37
CA SER A 366 -9.06 -6.51 -31.90
C SER A 366 -10.32 -7.38 -32.00
N GLY A 367 -11.49 -6.75 -32.03
CA GLY A 367 -12.79 -7.43 -31.92
C GLY A 367 -13.21 -7.74 -30.48
N THR A 368 -12.32 -7.53 -29.49
CA THR A 368 -12.56 -7.82 -28.06
C THR A 368 -12.20 -6.64 -27.17
N PHE A 369 -12.37 -5.41 -27.68
CA PHE A 369 -11.94 -4.17 -27.01
C PHE A 369 -12.43 -4.06 -25.56
N ILE A 370 -13.74 -4.22 -25.32
CA ILE A 370 -14.36 -4.08 -24.00
C ILE A 370 -13.82 -5.15 -23.07
N THR A 371 -13.88 -6.43 -23.48
CA THR A 371 -13.40 -7.54 -22.66
C THR A 371 -11.90 -7.39 -22.35
N THR A 372 -11.10 -6.93 -23.31
CA THR A 372 -9.65 -6.77 -23.11
C THR A 372 -9.35 -5.72 -22.05
N VAL A 373 -10.02 -4.56 -22.08
CA VAL A 373 -9.83 -3.51 -21.06
C VAL A 373 -10.33 -3.99 -19.69
N GLN A 374 -11.47 -4.69 -19.65
CA GLN A 374 -11.99 -5.32 -18.43
C GLN A 374 -10.99 -6.29 -17.81
N THR A 375 -10.35 -7.13 -18.63
CA THR A 375 -9.30 -8.07 -18.19
C THR A 375 -8.06 -7.33 -17.68
N MET A 376 -7.60 -6.29 -18.37
CA MET A 376 -6.47 -5.49 -17.92
C MET A 376 -6.70 -4.94 -16.51
N LEU A 377 -7.89 -4.41 -16.21
CA LEU A 377 -8.25 -3.85 -14.90
C LEU A 377 -8.41 -4.89 -13.77
N SER A 378 -8.33 -6.18 -14.09
CA SER A 378 -8.41 -7.29 -13.13
C SER A 378 -7.07 -7.99 -12.90
N ILE A 379 -6.02 -7.65 -13.66
CA ILE A 379 -4.69 -8.25 -13.53
C ILE A 379 -3.78 -7.34 -12.71
N ASP A 380 -3.00 -7.90 -11.78
CA ASP A 380 -2.06 -7.14 -10.97
C ASP A 380 -0.98 -6.46 -11.82
N ASN A 381 -0.61 -5.25 -11.39
CA ASN A 381 0.46 -4.48 -12.01
C ASN A 381 1.82 -5.12 -11.73
N ASN A 382 2.59 -5.41 -12.77
CA ASN A 382 3.98 -5.88 -12.64
C ASN A 382 5.00 -4.74 -12.42
N ASP A 383 4.58 -3.49 -12.60
CA ASP A 383 5.41 -2.29 -12.60
C ASP A 383 5.26 -1.45 -11.31
N LEU A 384 4.54 -1.94 -10.31
CA LEU A 384 4.22 -1.20 -9.09
C LEU A 384 5.48 -0.75 -8.34
N THR A 385 6.36 -1.68 -7.96
CA THR A 385 7.59 -1.37 -7.21
C THR A 385 8.53 -0.43 -7.97
N SER A 386 8.69 -0.66 -9.28
CA SER A 386 9.51 0.22 -10.13
C SER A 386 8.92 1.62 -10.25
N THR A 387 7.60 1.74 -10.31
CA THR A 387 6.91 3.04 -10.40
C THR A 387 7.04 3.84 -9.11
N GLU A 388 6.87 3.20 -7.95
CA GLU A 388 7.04 3.88 -6.66
C GLU A 388 8.48 4.38 -6.49
N LYS A 389 9.47 3.54 -6.80
CA LYS A 389 10.88 3.94 -6.80
C LYS A 389 11.15 5.14 -7.71
N TYR A 390 10.60 5.13 -8.93
CA TYR A 390 10.75 6.24 -9.86
C TYR A 390 10.13 7.55 -9.34
N ILE A 391 8.96 7.48 -8.72
CA ILE A 391 8.28 8.64 -8.12
C ILE A 391 9.07 9.19 -6.92
N GLU A 392 9.67 8.32 -6.11
CA GLU A 392 10.55 8.69 -5.01
C GLU A 392 11.83 9.36 -5.50
N GLU A 393 12.49 8.80 -6.52
CA GLU A 393 13.70 9.37 -7.12
C GLU A 393 13.44 10.73 -7.74
N LYS A 394 12.29 10.93 -8.41
CA LYS A 394 11.90 12.22 -8.97
C LYS A 394 11.58 13.28 -7.92
N SER A 395 11.48 12.90 -6.63
CA SER A 395 11.20 13.75 -5.45
C SER A 395 10.85 15.20 -5.83
N TYR A 396 9.55 15.42 -6.10
CA TYR A 396 8.98 16.73 -6.41
C TYR A 396 9.30 17.69 -5.24
N ASN A 397 10.42 18.41 -5.35
CA ASN A 397 11.09 19.16 -4.29
C ASN A 397 10.32 20.43 -3.93
N GLY A 398 9.11 20.26 -3.40
CA GLY A 398 8.21 21.30 -2.91
C GLY A 398 7.88 21.13 -1.43
N ASN A 399 7.21 22.16 -0.88
CA ASN A 399 6.65 22.20 0.48
C ASN A 399 6.03 20.86 0.89
N GLU A 400 6.46 20.27 2.01
CA GLU A 400 5.99 18.98 2.55
C GLU A 400 4.46 18.88 2.58
N ARG A 401 3.74 20.01 2.76
CA ARG A 401 2.27 20.03 2.80
C ARG A 401 1.61 19.57 1.49
N ASN A 402 2.25 19.84 0.35
CA ASN A 402 1.67 19.61 -0.98
C ASN A 402 2.30 18.43 -1.73
N ALA A 403 3.53 18.04 -1.37
CA ALA A 403 4.25 16.93 -1.97
C ALA A 403 3.41 15.63 -2.00
N ASN A 404 2.56 15.43 -0.99
CA ASN A 404 1.69 14.27 -0.88
C ASN A 404 0.65 14.18 -2.01
N ARG A 405 -0.01 15.29 -2.35
CA ARG A 405 -0.97 15.34 -3.46
C ARG A 405 -0.27 15.11 -4.79
N GLU A 406 0.92 15.69 -4.93
CA GLU A 406 1.73 15.60 -6.14
C GLU A 406 2.20 14.16 -6.40
N LYS A 407 2.63 13.44 -5.35
CA LYS A 407 2.94 12.01 -5.44
C LYS A 407 1.72 11.17 -5.85
N ILE A 408 0.54 11.46 -5.32
CA ILE A 408 -0.69 10.75 -5.71
C ILE A 408 -1.01 10.99 -7.18
N LEU A 409 -0.93 12.24 -7.65
CA LEU A 409 -1.13 12.57 -9.06
C LEU A 409 -0.08 11.90 -9.96
N ALA A 410 1.17 11.80 -9.51
CA ALA A 410 2.24 11.14 -10.24
C ALA A 410 1.99 9.64 -10.43
N ARG A 411 1.46 8.94 -9.42
CA ARG A 411 1.11 7.51 -9.51
C ARG A 411 0.14 7.22 -10.65
N LEU A 412 -0.86 8.08 -10.83
CA LEU A 412 -1.85 7.95 -11.90
C LEU A 412 -1.26 8.18 -13.30
N LEU A 413 -0.11 8.85 -13.42
CA LEU A 413 0.57 9.00 -14.71
C LEU A 413 1.49 7.82 -15.00
N HIS A 414 2.26 7.39 -14.02
CA HIS A 414 3.40 6.50 -14.26
C HIS A 414 3.06 5.02 -14.15
N LEU A 415 2.06 4.65 -13.34
CA LEU A 415 1.65 3.26 -13.20
C LEU A 415 0.90 2.80 -14.46
N GLY A 416 1.19 1.59 -14.93
CA GLY A 416 0.51 0.93 -16.04
C GLY A 416 -0.95 0.59 -15.72
N LEU A 417 -1.77 0.34 -16.73
CA LEU A 417 -3.18 -0.04 -16.51
C LEU A 417 -3.25 -1.47 -15.92
N GLY A 418 -3.89 -1.62 -14.75
CA GLY A 418 -3.98 -2.88 -14.00
C GLY A 418 -4.92 -2.78 -12.79
N LYS A 419 -5.02 -3.85 -11.99
CA LYS A 419 -5.80 -3.92 -10.73
C LYS A 419 -5.33 -2.83 -9.75
N HIS A 420 -4.03 -2.79 -9.46
CA HIS A 420 -3.44 -1.82 -8.53
C HIS A 420 -3.61 -0.37 -9.01
N TYR A 421 -3.50 -0.13 -10.31
CA TYR A 421 -3.81 1.17 -10.91
C TYR A 421 -5.26 1.57 -10.66
N PHE A 422 -6.20 0.66 -10.94
CA PHE A 422 -7.61 0.96 -10.76
C PHE A 422 -7.99 1.19 -9.30
N ASN A 423 -7.35 0.48 -8.36
CA ASN A 423 -7.51 0.71 -6.92
C ASN A 423 -7.01 2.11 -6.51
N ARG A 424 -5.86 2.55 -7.03
CA ARG A 424 -5.32 3.91 -6.81
C ARG A 424 -6.21 4.99 -7.42
N LEU A 425 -6.73 4.78 -8.63
CA LEU A 425 -7.72 5.65 -9.25
C LEU A 425 -9.01 5.71 -8.42
N SER A 426 -9.51 4.57 -7.95
CA SER A 426 -10.71 4.48 -7.12
C SER A 426 -10.54 5.25 -5.81
N ALA A 427 -9.41 5.04 -5.11
CA ALA A 427 -9.06 5.80 -3.90
C ALA A 427 -8.94 7.30 -4.18
N TYR A 428 -8.32 7.70 -5.30
CA TYR A 428 -8.25 9.10 -5.71
C TYR A 428 -9.64 9.71 -5.91
N LEU A 429 -10.54 9.02 -6.61
CA LEU A 429 -11.90 9.49 -6.86
C LEU A 429 -12.73 9.59 -5.58
N LEU A 430 -12.61 8.62 -4.68
CA LEU A 430 -13.29 8.63 -3.37
C LEU A 430 -12.81 9.78 -2.48
N THR A 431 -11.51 10.08 -2.49
CA THR A 431 -10.95 11.22 -1.74
C THR A 431 -11.28 12.58 -2.35
N GLN A 432 -11.85 12.63 -3.56
CA GLN A 432 -12.48 13.84 -4.08
C GLN A 432 -13.97 13.95 -3.69
N ASP A 433 -14.53 12.94 -3.03
CA ASP A 433 -15.93 12.91 -2.60
C ASP A 433 -16.06 13.27 -1.12
N ILE A 434 -17.22 13.78 -0.71
CA ILE A 434 -17.51 14.02 0.71
C ILE A 434 -17.39 12.74 1.56
N MET A 435 -17.55 11.56 0.96
CA MET A 435 -17.40 10.28 1.67
C MET A 435 -16.01 10.13 2.32
N PHE A 436 -14.94 10.45 1.58
CA PHE A 436 -13.56 10.22 2.03
C PHE A 436 -12.64 11.42 1.84
N SER A 437 -13.18 12.62 1.64
CA SER A 437 -12.34 13.81 1.48
C SER A 437 -11.56 14.09 2.76
N PRO A 438 -10.21 14.21 2.67
CA PRO A 438 -9.39 14.60 3.82
C PRO A 438 -9.71 15.99 4.36
N ALA A 439 -10.36 16.87 3.59
CA ALA A 439 -10.78 18.20 4.03
C ALA A 439 -9.63 19.13 4.48
N ASN A 440 -8.54 19.17 3.71
CA ASN A 440 -7.34 19.97 4.06
C ASN A 440 -7.57 21.48 4.24
N GLU A 441 -8.71 22.02 3.80
CA GLU A 441 -9.12 23.39 4.12
C GLU A 441 -9.38 23.63 5.63
N LEU A 442 -9.60 22.57 6.39
CA LEU A 442 -9.86 22.65 7.84
C LEU A 442 -8.55 22.77 8.63
N GLU A 443 -8.56 23.64 9.65
CA GLU A 443 -7.39 23.87 10.51
C GLU A 443 -6.96 22.63 11.32
N THR A 444 -7.89 21.71 11.57
CA THR A 444 -7.69 20.44 12.28
C THR A 444 -7.06 19.36 11.41
N VAL A 445 -6.93 19.58 10.10
CA VAL A 445 -6.41 18.61 9.14
C VAL A 445 -4.96 18.95 8.73
N GLY A 446 -4.08 17.97 8.94
CA GLY A 446 -2.67 18.01 8.58
C GLY A 446 -2.38 17.61 7.14
N ALA A 447 -1.11 17.74 6.72
CA ALA A 447 -0.64 17.25 5.43
C ALA A 447 -0.62 15.72 5.34
N THR A 448 -0.31 15.08 6.47
CA THR A 448 -0.21 13.63 6.63
C THR A 448 -1.57 12.96 6.50
N ASP A 449 -2.65 13.62 6.91
CA ASP A 449 -4.03 13.10 6.78
C ASP A 449 -4.41 12.81 5.32
N ILE A 450 -3.90 13.58 4.36
CA ILE A 450 -4.10 13.31 2.93
C ILE A 450 -3.51 11.94 2.56
N LEU A 451 -2.27 11.67 2.97
CA LEU A 451 -1.64 10.37 2.71
C LEU A 451 -2.32 9.27 3.48
N ASN A 452 -2.66 9.49 4.75
CA ASN A 452 -3.26 8.46 5.60
C ASN A 452 -4.58 7.97 4.99
N VAL A 453 -5.48 8.88 4.61
CA VAL A 453 -6.76 8.50 4.00
C VAL A 453 -6.53 7.80 2.65
N TYR A 454 -5.73 8.39 1.77
CA TYR A 454 -5.51 7.83 0.44
C TYR A 454 -4.80 6.46 0.50
N ASN A 455 -3.69 6.35 1.25
CA ASN A 455 -2.92 5.11 1.36
C ASN A 455 -3.73 4.02 2.08
N ARG A 456 -4.55 4.37 3.09
CA ARG A 456 -5.45 3.40 3.74
C ARG A 456 -6.48 2.88 2.75
N LEU A 457 -7.10 3.73 1.93
CA LEU A 457 -8.01 3.29 0.88
C LEU A 457 -7.30 2.37 -0.12
N VAL A 458 -6.10 2.72 -0.57
CA VAL A 458 -5.31 1.88 -1.49
C VAL A 458 -5.00 0.52 -0.89
N MET A 459 -4.47 0.48 0.33
CA MET A 459 -4.12 -0.75 1.05
C MET A 459 -5.35 -1.67 1.18
N LEU A 460 -6.44 -1.16 1.75
CA LEU A 460 -7.65 -1.94 1.96
C LEU A 460 -8.27 -2.43 0.63
N MET A 461 -8.16 -1.64 -0.44
CA MET A 461 -8.61 -2.06 -1.77
C MET A 461 -7.68 -3.09 -2.44
N ASP A 462 -6.37 -3.02 -2.21
CA ASP A 462 -5.40 -3.99 -2.71
C ASP A 462 -5.56 -5.34 -1.99
N GLU A 463 -6.00 -5.32 -0.73
CA GLU A 463 -6.34 -6.48 0.11
C GLU A 463 -7.81 -6.93 -0.01
N ASP A 464 -8.55 -6.41 -1.00
CA ASP A 464 -9.93 -6.80 -1.31
C ASP A 464 -10.93 -6.66 -0.14
N TYR A 465 -10.77 -5.63 0.71
CA TYR A 465 -11.75 -5.29 1.73
C TYR A 465 -13.08 -4.83 1.12
N SER A 466 -14.18 -5.18 1.78
CA SER A 466 -15.51 -4.72 1.42
C SER A 466 -15.65 -3.21 1.61
N MET A 467 -16.50 -2.57 0.79
CA MET A 467 -16.75 -1.13 0.94
C MET A 467 -17.38 -0.78 2.30
N GLN A 468 -18.13 -1.71 2.89
CA GLN A 468 -18.70 -1.58 4.23
C GLN A 468 -17.60 -1.51 5.28
N MET A 469 -16.62 -2.43 5.22
CA MET A 469 -15.51 -2.46 6.15
C MET A 469 -14.58 -1.25 5.97
N ILE A 470 -14.25 -0.89 4.73
CA ILE A 470 -13.49 0.32 4.42
C ILE A 470 -14.18 1.56 5.02
N THR A 471 -15.50 1.67 4.85
CA THR A 471 -16.25 2.81 5.39
C THR A 471 -16.28 2.77 6.91
N TYR A 472 -16.51 1.61 7.52
CA TYR A 472 -16.50 1.44 8.97
C TYR A 472 -15.16 1.91 9.57
N LEU A 473 -14.03 1.43 9.02
CA LEU A 473 -12.69 1.82 9.45
C LEU A 473 -12.40 3.31 9.23
N HIS A 474 -12.92 3.90 8.15
CA HIS A 474 -12.81 5.33 7.95
C HIS A 474 -13.61 6.11 9.01
N MET A 475 -14.86 5.74 9.28
CA MET A 475 -15.70 6.43 10.25
C MET A 475 -15.14 6.41 11.68
N THR A 476 -14.40 5.36 12.04
CA THR A 476 -13.77 5.20 13.35
C THR A 476 -12.36 5.79 13.46
N SER A 477 -11.83 6.41 12.41
CA SER A 477 -10.46 6.93 12.37
C SER A 477 -10.32 8.42 12.77
N ASP A 478 -9.12 8.79 13.21
CA ASP A 478 -8.75 10.17 13.57
C ASP A 478 -9.03 11.15 12.42
N ASP A 479 -8.60 10.80 11.20
CA ASP A 479 -8.71 11.67 10.03
C ASP A 479 -10.16 11.98 9.64
N ASN A 480 -11.09 11.04 9.83
CA ASN A 480 -12.51 11.35 9.68
C ASN A 480 -13.01 12.28 10.78
N TRP A 481 -12.65 12.00 12.04
CA TRP A 481 -13.09 12.81 13.19
C TRP A 481 -12.51 14.22 13.21
N LYS A 482 -11.34 14.45 12.61
CA LYS A 482 -10.78 15.80 12.39
C LYS A 482 -11.69 16.71 11.58
N ARG A 483 -12.64 16.16 10.81
CA ARG A 483 -13.59 16.93 9.97
C ARG A 483 -14.81 17.45 10.74
N PHE A 484 -15.04 16.96 11.97
CA PHE A 484 -16.27 17.18 12.73
C PHE A 484 -15.98 17.64 14.16
N ARG A 485 -16.93 18.36 14.77
CA ARG A 485 -16.67 19.10 16.01
C ARG A 485 -17.25 18.47 17.27
N SER A 486 -18.18 17.53 17.14
CA SER A 486 -18.86 16.86 18.25
C SER A 486 -19.47 15.51 17.83
N PRO A 487 -19.84 14.63 18.79
CA PRO A 487 -20.63 13.42 18.54
C PRO A 487 -21.88 13.64 17.70
N GLU A 488 -22.63 14.70 18.00
CA GLU A 488 -23.87 15.03 17.28
C GLU A 488 -23.58 15.45 15.83
N ASP A 489 -22.54 16.24 15.62
CA ASP A 489 -22.10 16.70 14.30
C ASP A 489 -21.60 15.53 13.44
N ASN A 490 -20.72 14.69 14.00
CA ASN A 490 -20.23 13.50 13.30
C ASN A 490 -21.37 12.51 13.00
N GLY A 491 -22.22 12.21 13.99
CA GLY A 491 -23.36 11.31 13.83
C GLY A 491 -24.34 11.78 12.75
N ARG A 492 -24.66 13.07 12.70
CA ARG A 492 -25.46 13.67 11.62
C ARG A 492 -24.80 13.47 10.27
N GLU A 493 -23.53 13.83 10.16
CA GLU A 493 -22.81 13.80 8.89
C GLU A 493 -22.68 12.36 8.38
N MET A 494 -22.46 11.35 9.22
CA MET A 494 -22.40 9.96 8.73
C MET A 494 -23.76 9.47 8.20
N LEU A 495 -24.87 9.87 8.82
CA LEU A 495 -26.22 9.59 8.32
C LEU A 495 -26.47 10.25 6.95
N GLU A 496 -26.16 11.55 6.84
CA GLU A 496 -26.38 12.33 5.61
C GLU A 496 -25.42 11.91 4.48
N ILE A 497 -24.16 11.62 4.82
CA ILE A 497 -23.13 11.24 3.86
C ILE A 497 -23.41 9.86 3.30
N PHE A 498 -23.55 8.84 4.14
CA PHE A 498 -23.56 7.46 3.67
C PHE A 498 -24.96 6.90 3.43
N LEU A 499 -26.01 7.42 4.10
CA LEU A 499 -27.38 6.92 3.95
C LEU A 499 -28.31 7.88 3.19
N LEU A 500 -27.90 9.14 2.99
CA LEU A 500 -28.78 10.24 2.55
C LEU A 500 -29.98 10.45 3.49
N ASP A 501 -29.77 10.19 4.78
CA ASP A 501 -30.79 10.36 5.81
C ASP A 501 -30.70 11.76 6.43
N PHE A 502 -31.63 12.63 6.02
CA PHE A 502 -31.77 14.01 6.50
C PHE A 502 -32.86 14.16 7.58
N ASN A 503 -33.26 13.07 8.24
CA ASN A 503 -34.24 13.11 9.31
C ASN A 503 -33.58 13.54 10.64
N ASP A 504 -33.75 14.82 10.99
CA ASP A 504 -33.23 15.41 12.23
C ASP A 504 -33.60 14.64 13.51
N SER A 505 -34.67 13.83 13.52
CA SER A 505 -35.04 13.03 14.69
C SER A 505 -34.08 11.87 15.00
N HIS A 506 -33.26 11.45 14.04
CA HIS A 506 -32.24 10.41 14.23
C HIS A 506 -30.94 10.97 14.83
N VAL A 507 -30.67 12.26 14.61
CA VAL A 507 -29.42 12.93 15.04
C VAL A 507 -29.18 12.86 16.55
N PRO A 508 -30.15 13.16 17.44
CA PRO A 508 -29.94 13.03 18.88
C PRO A 508 -29.59 11.59 19.31
N ARG A 509 -30.15 10.58 18.65
CA ARG A 509 -29.88 9.16 18.95
C ARG A 509 -28.46 8.77 18.55
N ALA A 510 -28.02 9.22 17.38
CA ALA A 510 -26.63 9.04 16.95
C ALA A 510 -25.66 9.74 17.91
N GLY A 511 -25.97 10.98 18.31
CA GLY A 511 -25.20 11.73 19.30
C GLY A 511 -25.09 11.05 20.66
N ILE A 512 -26.17 10.39 21.13
CA ILE A 512 -26.15 9.58 22.36
C ILE A 512 -25.25 8.36 22.21
N ALA A 513 -25.37 7.61 21.11
CA ALA A 513 -24.51 6.44 20.87
C ALA A 513 -23.01 6.81 20.82
N LEU A 514 -22.70 7.98 20.27
CA LEU A 514 -21.34 8.52 20.14
C LEU A 514 -20.89 9.39 21.32
N GLN A 515 -21.66 9.49 22.41
CA GLN A 515 -21.44 10.52 23.44
C GLN A 515 -20.09 10.46 24.16
N ASN A 516 -19.37 9.33 24.08
CA ASN A 516 -18.03 9.19 24.64
C ASN A 516 -16.90 9.46 23.65
N TRP A 517 -17.21 9.79 22.40
CA TRP A 517 -16.23 10.07 21.36
C TRP A 517 -16.02 11.58 21.27
N SER A 518 -14.79 12.03 21.06
CA SER A 518 -14.52 13.45 20.86
C SER A 518 -13.15 13.67 20.26
N LEU A 519 -12.99 14.72 19.45
CA LEU A 519 -11.67 15.13 18.96
C LEU A 519 -10.95 15.98 20.02
N ASN A 520 -9.76 15.54 20.45
CA ASN A 520 -8.86 16.39 21.23
C ASN A 520 -8.29 17.48 20.32
N ARG A 521 -8.67 18.73 20.55
CA ARG A 521 -8.25 19.86 19.70
C ARG A 521 -6.77 20.23 19.82
N ASN A 522 -6.09 19.81 20.89
CA ASN A 522 -4.68 20.14 21.08
C ASN A 522 -3.77 19.17 20.30
N GLU A 523 -4.16 17.89 20.27
CA GLU A 523 -3.40 16.81 19.65
C GLU A 523 -3.96 16.41 18.27
N ASN A 524 -5.18 16.85 17.94
CA ASN A 524 -5.97 16.41 16.79
C ASN A 524 -6.18 14.89 16.73
N GLU A 525 -6.33 14.25 17.89
CA GLU A 525 -6.55 12.81 18.03
C GLU A 525 -7.99 12.52 18.48
N LEU A 526 -8.55 11.41 18.02
CA LEU A 526 -9.82 10.91 18.49
C LEU A 526 -9.65 10.31 19.89
N LEU A 527 -10.41 10.83 20.84
CA LEU A 527 -10.52 10.29 22.18
C LEU A 527 -11.84 9.54 22.35
N ILE A 528 -11.74 8.31 22.83
CA ILE A 528 -12.87 7.50 23.28
C ILE A 528 -12.83 7.46 24.81
N GLY A 529 -13.64 8.31 25.44
CA GLY A 529 -13.72 8.45 26.89
C GLY A 529 -14.55 7.36 27.57
N LEU A 530 -14.57 7.42 28.91
CA LEU A 530 -15.27 6.46 29.77
C LEU A 530 -16.80 6.67 29.85
N ASN A 531 -17.32 7.80 29.35
CA ASN A 531 -18.74 8.15 29.41
C ASN A 531 -19.58 7.40 28.35
N GLN A 532 -19.31 6.11 28.14
CA GLN A 532 -19.97 5.31 27.11
C GLN A 532 -21.47 5.24 27.37
N ASN A 533 -22.27 5.31 26.31
CA ASN A 533 -23.70 5.09 26.42
C ASN A 533 -24.00 3.61 26.72
N ASP A 534 -24.88 3.38 27.70
CA ASP A 534 -25.36 2.07 28.14
C ASP A 534 -26.88 1.89 27.88
N VAL A 535 -27.53 2.89 27.28
CA VAL A 535 -28.96 2.88 26.97
C VAL A 535 -29.19 2.61 25.47
N PRO A 536 -29.87 1.52 25.09
CA PRO A 536 -30.15 1.22 23.68
C PRO A 536 -30.89 2.37 22.96
N GLN A 537 -30.45 2.69 21.75
CA GLN A 537 -31.06 3.67 20.85
C GLN A 537 -31.62 2.96 19.62
N GLU A 538 -32.86 3.26 19.25
CA GLU A 538 -33.50 2.69 18.05
C GLU A 538 -33.03 3.43 16.80
N LEU A 539 -32.20 2.79 15.98
CA LEU A 539 -31.67 3.29 14.71
C LEU A 539 -31.53 2.15 13.70
N PHE A 540 -31.67 2.44 12.40
CA PHE A 540 -31.46 1.44 11.32
C PHE A 540 -32.38 0.21 11.39
N GLY A 541 -33.52 0.30 12.09
CA GLY A 541 -34.40 -0.85 12.35
C GLY A 541 -33.85 -1.84 13.37
N THR A 542 -32.85 -1.46 14.15
CA THR A 542 -32.21 -2.25 15.20
C THR A 542 -31.89 -1.35 16.41
N THR A 543 -31.27 -1.93 17.43
CA THR A 543 -30.76 -1.20 18.60
C THR A 543 -29.27 -0.96 18.48
N VAL A 544 -28.83 0.29 18.63
CA VAL A 544 -27.42 0.67 18.77
C VAL A 544 -27.18 1.22 20.17
N THR A 545 -26.09 0.77 20.82
CA THR A 545 -25.78 1.22 22.19
C THR A 545 -24.52 2.07 22.20
N THR A 546 -23.48 1.63 21.48
CA THR A 546 -22.17 2.28 21.47
C THR A 546 -21.88 2.94 20.12
N GLY A 547 -20.86 3.79 20.07
CA GLY A 547 -20.38 4.38 18.80
C GLY A 547 -19.96 3.33 17.77
N PHE A 548 -19.33 2.24 18.22
CA PHE A 548 -19.00 1.11 17.34
C PHE A 548 -20.25 0.43 16.79
N ASP A 549 -21.31 0.26 17.60
CA ASP A 549 -22.60 -0.26 17.12
C ASP A 549 -23.23 0.67 16.09
N PHE A 550 -23.19 1.98 16.33
CA PHE A 550 -23.73 2.97 15.41
C PHE A 550 -23.09 2.86 14.02
N TYR A 551 -21.75 2.91 13.94
CA TYR A 551 -21.05 2.82 12.66
C TYR A 551 -21.20 1.46 11.99
N ARG A 552 -21.19 0.38 12.77
CA ARG A 552 -21.36 -0.98 12.27
C ARG A 552 -22.74 -1.19 11.65
N GLU A 553 -23.81 -0.83 12.37
CA GLU A 553 -25.17 -1.04 11.86
C GLU A 553 -25.50 -0.09 10.71
N LEU A 554 -24.90 1.11 10.67
CA LEU A 554 -25.02 2.04 9.55
C LEU A 554 -24.58 1.39 8.22
N VAL A 555 -23.38 0.80 8.16
CA VAL A 555 -22.84 0.22 6.91
C VAL A 555 -23.56 -1.06 6.49
N LYS A 556 -24.33 -1.69 7.38
CA LYS A 556 -25.13 -2.89 7.09
C LYS A 556 -26.49 -2.58 6.47
N THR A 557 -26.93 -1.34 6.48
CA THR A 557 -28.23 -0.95 5.91
C THR A 557 -28.25 -1.08 4.38
N ASP A 558 -29.44 -1.30 3.82
CA ASP A 558 -29.63 -1.22 2.36
C ASP A 558 -29.42 0.21 1.84
N ASP A 559 -29.75 1.21 2.66
CA ASP A 559 -29.56 2.63 2.34
C ASP A 559 -28.08 3.01 2.18
N PHE A 560 -27.14 2.30 2.83
CA PHE A 560 -25.71 2.50 2.64
C PHE A 560 -25.29 2.31 1.17
N ARG A 561 -25.67 1.18 0.55
CA ARG A 561 -25.35 0.92 -0.86
C ARG A 561 -25.96 1.98 -1.77
N LYS A 562 -27.18 2.42 -1.46
CA LYS A 562 -27.89 3.47 -2.19
C LYS A 562 -27.19 4.82 -2.06
N GLY A 563 -26.76 5.23 -0.86
CA GLY A 563 -26.10 6.50 -0.62
C GLY A 563 -24.75 6.58 -1.33
N VAL A 564 -23.90 5.54 -1.18
CA VAL A 564 -22.62 5.45 -1.89
C VAL A 564 -22.83 5.49 -3.41
N SER A 565 -23.73 4.66 -3.94
CA SER A 565 -24.02 4.61 -5.38
C SER A 565 -24.53 5.95 -5.91
N SER A 566 -25.40 6.64 -5.15
CA SER A 566 -25.95 7.94 -5.56
C SER A 566 -24.88 9.03 -5.70
N ARG A 567 -23.89 9.05 -4.79
CA ARG A 567 -22.79 10.01 -4.85
C ARG A 567 -21.89 9.76 -6.05
N LEU A 568 -21.53 8.50 -6.29
CA LEU A 568 -20.73 8.13 -7.45
C LEU A 568 -21.49 8.41 -8.75
N VAL A 569 -22.77 8.03 -8.88
CA VAL A 569 -23.59 8.36 -10.05
C VAL A 569 -23.68 9.87 -10.29
N ALA A 570 -23.85 10.68 -9.23
CA ALA A 570 -23.91 12.13 -9.39
C ALA A 570 -22.63 12.75 -9.97
N ARG A 571 -21.45 12.16 -9.71
CA ARG A 571 -20.16 12.59 -10.29
C ARG A 571 -20.07 12.31 -11.79
N TYR A 572 -20.50 11.13 -12.23
CA TYR A 572 -20.34 10.70 -13.63
C TYR A 572 -21.44 11.23 -14.54
N PHE A 573 -22.61 11.55 -13.97
CA PHE A 573 -23.79 11.99 -14.71
C PHE A 573 -24.26 13.40 -14.27
N PRO A 574 -23.39 14.43 -14.21
CA PRO A 574 -23.73 15.71 -13.57
C PRO A 574 -24.97 16.38 -14.19
N GLU A 575 -25.08 16.35 -15.52
CA GLU A 575 -26.13 17.01 -16.31
C GLU A 575 -27.41 16.15 -16.49
N VAL A 576 -27.41 14.89 -16.01
CA VAL A 576 -28.56 13.99 -16.11
C VAL A 576 -29.62 14.35 -15.06
N THR A 577 -30.89 14.15 -15.40
CA THR A 577 -32.02 14.43 -14.49
C THR A 577 -31.98 13.57 -13.23
N SER A 578 -32.63 14.04 -12.16
CA SER A 578 -32.66 13.32 -10.88
C SER A 578 -33.38 11.98 -10.98
N GLU A 579 -34.41 11.90 -11.82
CA GLU A 579 -35.17 10.69 -12.12
C GLU A 579 -34.27 9.64 -12.77
N LYS A 580 -33.55 10.03 -13.83
CA LYS A 580 -32.66 9.10 -14.54
C LYS A 580 -31.45 8.68 -13.70
N LYS A 581 -30.90 9.59 -12.88
CA LYS A 581 -29.89 9.22 -11.86
C LYS A 581 -30.43 8.16 -10.90
N SER A 582 -31.68 8.30 -10.45
CA SER A 582 -32.32 7.33 -9.56
C SER A 582 -32.52 5.97 -10.22
N GLU A 583 -32.86 5.93 -11.52
CA GLU A 583 -32.92 4.69 -12.32
C GLU A 583 -31.56 3.99 -12.40
N ILE A 584 -30.50 4.75 -12.72
CA ILE A 584 -29.12 4.21 -12.77
C ILE A 584 -28.71 3.65 -11.41
N VAL A 585 -28.97 4.39 -10.32
CA VAL A 585 -28.70 3.91 -8.95
C VAL A 585 -29.47 2.63 -8.66
N ALA A 586 -30.76 2.57 -9.01
CA ALA A 586 -31.59 1.39 -8.80
C ALA A 586 -31.05 0.16 -9.54
N SER A 587 -30.56 0.31 -10.77
CA SER A 587 -29.89 -0.75 -11.51
C SER A 587 -28.61 -1.21 -10.79
N ILE A 588 -27.73 -0.29 -10.40
CA ILE A 588 -26.48 -0.63 -9.70
C ILE A 588 -26.76 -1.39 -8.39
N ILE A 589 -27.66 -0.90 -7.54
CA ILE A 589 -27.93 -1.56 -6.24
C ILE A 589 -28.56 -2.95 -6.41
N SER A 590 -29.26 -3.20 -7.52
CA SER A 590 -29.88 -4.50 -7.78
C SER A 590 -28.85 -5.61 -8.00
N SER A 591 -27.62 -5.25 -8.41
CA SER A 591 -26.48 -6.18 -8.50
C SER A 591 -25.88 -6.52 -7.14
N LYS A 592 -26.27 -5.81 -6.06
CA LYS A 592 -25.73 -5.95 -4.70
C LYS A 592 -24.20 -5.79 -4.64
N PRO A 593 -23.65 -4.64 -5.10
CA PRO A 593 -22.21 -4.40 -5.03
C PRO A 593 -21.71 -4.48 -3.59
N ASN A 594 -20.49 -4.98 -3.43
CA ASN A 594 -19.81 -5.11 -2.12
C ASN A 594 -18.43 -4.44 -2.10
N THR A 595 -17.92 -3.99 -3.25
CA THR A 595 -16.72 -3.15 -3.36
C THR A 595 -17.07 -1.81 -4.01
N PHE A 596 -16.25 -0.76 -3.77
CA PHE A 596 -16.41 0.51 -4.49
C PHE A 596 -16.16 0.33 -6.00
N GLN A 597 -15.25 -0.58 -6.34
CA GLN A 597 -14.87 -0.94 -7.69
C GLN A 597 -16.05 -1.53 -8.46
N ASP A 598 -16.92 -2.32 -7.84
CA ASP A 598 -18.15 -2.84 -8.48
C ASP A 598 -19.06 -1.71 -8.97
N ILE A 599 -19.18 -0.64 -8.19
CA ILE A 599 -20.01 0.51 -8.57
C ILE A 599 -19.34 1.30 -9.70
N LEU A 600 -18.04 1.58 -9.57
CA LEU A 600 -17.28 2.36 -10.55
C LEU A 600 -17.22 1.65 -11.91
N LEU A 601 -16.95 0.34 -11.93
CA LEU A 601 -16.88 -0.46 -13.16
C LEU A 601 -18.24 -0.55 -13.86
N GLN A 602 -19.33 -0.73 -13.10
CA GLN A 602 -20.68 -0.66 -13.65
C GLN A 602 -20.94 0.67 -14.36
N ILE A 603 -20.55 1.79 -13.75
CA ILE A 603 -20.74 3.11 -14.35
C ILE A 603 -19.93 3.26 -15.63
N ILE A 604 -18.60 3.03 -15.59
CA ILE A 604 -17.72 3.38 -16.72
C ILE A 604 -17.89 2.46 -17.93
N PHE A 605 -18.34 1.22 -17.74
CA PHE A 605 -18.65 0.29 -18.84
C PHE A 605 -20.12 0.32 -19.28
N SER A 606 -20.97 1.09 -18.61
CA SER A 606 -22.38 1.20 -18.99
C SER A 606 -22.58 1.86 -20.36
N LYS A 607 -23.60 1.42 -21.09
CA LYS A 607 -24.08 2.11 -22.29
C LYS A 607 -24.47 3.56 -21.99
N GLU A 608 -25.14 3.76 -20.86
CA GLU A 608 -25.58 5.08 -20.40
C GLU A 608 -24.40 6.05 -20.30
N PHE A 609 -23.28 5.61 -19.73
CA PHE A 609 -22.07 6.44 -19.66
C PHE A 609 -21.41 6.58 -21.03
N LEU A 610 -21.08 5.48 -21.69
CA LEU A 610 -20.23 5.50 -22.88
C LEU A 610 -20.93 6.10 -24.11
N LEU A 611 -22.23 5.87 -24.28
CA LEU A 611 -22.98 6.31 -25.45
C LEU A 611 -23.82 7.57 -25.17
N HIS A 612 -24.42 7.68 -23.99
CA HIS A 612 -25.50 8.66 -23.75
C HIS A 612 -25.13 9.81 -22.80
N THR A 613 -23.88 9.89 -22.32
CA THR A 613 -23.44 10.98 -21.44
C THR A 613 -22.71 12.09 -22.19
N GLU A 614 -23.12 13.33 -21.98
CA GLU A 614 -22.36 14.54 -22.32
C GLU A 614 -21.98 15.27 -21.03
N LYS A 615 -20.69 15.64 -20.89
CA LYS A 615 -20.21 16.46 -19.77
C LYS A 615 -18.90 17.15 -20.10
N ILE A 616 -18.59 18.21 -19.35
CA ILE A 616 -17.26 18.79 -19.32
C ILE A 616 -16.30 17.80 -18.64
N LYS A 617 -15.15 17.59 -19.26
CA LYS A 617 -14.08 16.74 -18.72
C LYS A 617 -13.45 17.41 -17.51
N THR A 618 -13.05 16.63 -16.52
CA THR A 618 -12.11 17.14 -15.52
C THR A 618 -10.75 17.35 -16.17
N ILE A 619 -9.88 18.14 -15.52
CA ILE A 619 -8.52 18.34 -16.02
C ILE A 619 -7.78 17.01 -16.14
N GLU A 620 -7.98 16.07 -15.21
CA GLU A 620 -7.38 14.74 -15.24
C GLU A 620 -7.86 13.91 -16.43
N GLU A 621 -9.18 13.94 -16.71
CA GLU A 621 -9.77 13.27 -17.89
C GLU A 621 -9.26 13.83 -19.22
N THR A 622 -8.56 14.97 -19.21
CA THR A 622 -7.94 15.56 -20.40
C THR A 622 -6.42 15.36 -20.39
N VAL A 623 -5.76 15.67 -19.28
CA VAL A 623 -4.30 15.73 -19.18
C VAL A 623 -3.67 14.34 -19.27
N TYR A 624 -4.10 13.38 -18.45
CA TYR A 624 -3.43 12.08 -18.38
C TYR A 624 -3.52 11.28 -19.69
N PRO A 625 -4.69 11.15 -20.34
CA PRO A 625 -4.79 10.46 -21.62
C PRO A 625 -3.90 11.12 -22.67
N LEU A 626 -3.94 12.45 -22.76
CA LEU A 626 -3.11 13.19 -23.72
C LEU A 626 -1.63 12.96 -23.46
N MET A 627 -1.16 13.13 -22.23
CA MET A 627 0.25 12.96 -21.88
C MET A 627 0.78 11.58 -22.29
N LYS A 628 0.02 10.51 -22.00
CA LYS A 628 0.40 9.16 -22.37
C LYS A 628 0.39 8.95 -23.90
N THR A 629 -0.58 9.50 -24.61
CA THR A 629 -0.70 9.33 -26.07
C THR A 629 0.32 10.15 -26.86
N ILE A 630 0.73 11.34 -26.38
CA ILE A 630 1.69 12.23 -27.07
C ILE A 630 3.15 12.02 -26.61
N SER A 631 3.46 10.91 -25.93
CA SER A 631 4.79 10.61 -25.41
C SER A 631 5.35 11.78 -24.59
N PHE A 632 4.55 12.30 -23.67
CA PHE A 632 4.90 13.45 -22.86
C PHE A 632 5.91 13.08 -21.77
N TYR A 633 6.91 13.94 -21.59
CA TYR A 633 7.85 13.86 -20.47
C TYR A 633 7.47 14.86 -19.38
N ASP A 634 7.20 14.37 -18.19
CA ASP A 634 6.92 15.21 -17.02
C ASP A 634 8.23 15.73 -16.40
N ARG A 635 8.36 17.05 -16.30
CA ARG A 635 9.52 17.67 -15.63
C ARG A 635 9.42 17.59 -14.11
N LEU A 636 10.54 17.90 -13.44
CA LEU A 636 10.52 18.20 -12.01
C LEU A 636 9.46 19.27 -11.69
N ASN A 637 8.66 19.01 -10.66
CA ASN A 637 7.53 19.83 -10.20
C ASN A 637 6.33 19.96 -11.17
N PHE A 638 6.23 19.14 -12.23
CA PHE A 638 5.06 19.18 -13.13
C PHE A 638 3.73 19.09 -12.36
N PHE A 639 3.61 18.15 -11.42
CA PHE A 639 2.40 17.98 -10.63
C PHE A 639 2.14 19.10 -9.62
N SER A 640 3.18 19.81 -9.17
CA SER A 640 3.00 21.05 -8.38
C SER A 640 2.28 22.10 -9.23
N TYR A 641 2.72 22.32 -10.48
CA TYR A 641 2.05 23.25 -11.38
C TYR A 641 0.63 22.79 -11.71
N MET A 642 0.43 21.51 -12.04
CA MET A 642 -0.91 20.99 -12.30
C MET A 642 -1.85 21.25 -11.11
N ARG A 643 -1.40 20.96 -9.89
CA ARG A 643 -2.16 21.19 -8.66
C ARG A 643 -2.44 22.67 -8.43
N GLU A 644 -1.48 23.57 -8.65
CA GLU A 644 -1.72 25.02 -8.55
C GLU A 644 -2.75 25.52 -9.55
N TYR A 645 -2.78 25.00 -10.78
CA TYR A 645 -3.83 25.35 -11.74
C TYR A 645 -5.19 24.79 -11.30
N MET A 646 -5.22 23.57 -10.76
CA MET A 646 -6.42 22.98 -10.17
C MET A 646 -6.96 23.81 -9.00
N ASP A 647 -6.07 24.37 -8.16
CA ASP A 647 -6.45 25.28 -7.07
C ASP A 647 -7.19 26.51 -7.65
N ASN A 648 -6.65 27.09 -8.73
CA ASN A 648 -7.25 28.24 -9.43
C ASN A 648 -8.53 27.91 -10.21
N MET A 649 -8.77 26.64 -10.53
CA MET A 649 -10.00 26.14 -11.19
C MET A 649 -11.11 25.77 -10.20
N HIS A 650 -10.90 25.97 -8.89
CA HIS A 650 -11.77 25.44 -7.84
C HIS A 650 -11.94 23.91 -7.90
N GLN A 651 -10.87 23.21 -8.31
CA GLN A 651 -10.79 21.76 -8.45
C GLN A 651 -9.58 21.18 -7.71
N SER A 652 -9.13 21.83 -6.64
CA SER A 652 -8.01 21.37 -5.83
C SER A 652 -8.21 19.92 -5.31
N PRO A 653 -7.22 19.01 -5.47
CA PRO A 653 -7.30 17.65 -4.95
C PRO A 653 -7.32 17.61 -3.42
N MET A 654 -8.25 16.83 -2.85
CA MET A 654 -8.35 16.54 -1.41
C MET A 654 -8.43 17.78 -0.50
N TYR A 655 -8.84 18.93 -1.05
CA TYR A 655 -8.86 20.19 -0.32
C TYR A 655 -10.20 20.44 0.40
N TYR A 656 -11.32 20.25 -0.31
CA TYR A 656 -12.65 20.65 0.15
C TYR A 656 -13.29 19.61 1.07
N LYS A 657 -13.84 20.01 2.23
CA LYS A 657 -14.56 19.13 3.17
C LYS A 657 -15.70 18.37 2.51
N LEU A 658 -16.45 19.06 1.65
CA LEU A 658 -17.61 18.53 0.94
C LEU A 658 -17.24 17.75 -0.34
N GLY A 659 -15.95 17.51 -0.56
CA GLY A 659 -15.45 17.03 -1.84
C GLY A 659 -15.51 18.09 -2.93
N ARG A 660 -15.04 17.74 -4.13
CA ARG A 660 -15.17 18.59 -5.30
C ARG A 660 -16.61 18.62 -5.79
N VAL A 661 -17.01 19.76 -6.34
CA VAL A 661 -18.29 19.87 -7.04
C VAL A 661 -18.33 18.91 -8.24
N ASN A 662 -19.49 18.27 -8.44
CA ASN A 662 -19.68 17.29 -9.53
C ASN A 662 -19.64 17.93 -10.93
N VAL A 663 -19.94 19.22 -11.03
CA VAL A 663 -19.85 20.00 -12.27
C VAL A 663 -18.51 20.72 -12.28
N VAL A 664 -17.72 20.51 -13.33
CA VAL A 664 -16.45 21.23 -13.51
C VAL A 664 -16.74 22.72 -13.67
N PRO A 665 -16.15 23.59 -12.83
CA PRO A 665 -16.33 25.03 -12.93
C PRO A 665 -15.84 25.57 -14.28
N VAL A 666 -16.76 26.22 -15.01
CA VAL A 666 -16.49 26.84 -16.32
C VAL A 666 -16.84 28.32 -16.33
N ASP A 667 -16.82 28.97 -15.17
CA ASP A 667 -16.76 30.43 -15.16
C ASP A 667 -15.51 30.91 -15.91
N THR A 668 -15.55 32.15 -16.39
CA THR A 668 -14.53 32.69 -17.29
C THR A 668 -13.11 32.54 -16.75
N LEU A 669 -12.91 32.64 -15.42
CA LEU A 669 -11.59 32.54 -14.82
C LEU A 669 -11.15 31.08 -14.68
N SER A 670 -12.01 30.20 -14.15
CA SER A 670 -11.69 28.77 -14.02
C SER A 670 -11.38 28.14 -15.38
N PHE A 671 -12.20 28.43 -16.40
CA PHE A 671 -11.94 27.91 -17.75
C PHE A 671 -10.68 28.50 -18.38
N ALA A 672 -10.35 29.78 -18.11
CA ALA A 672 -9.11 30.37 -18.59
C ALA A 672 -7.87 29.66 -18.01
N TYR A 673 -7.89 29.27 -16.73
CA TYR A 673 -6.82 28.45 -16.15
C TYR A 673 -6.78 27.04 -16.73
N TYR A 674 -7.93 26.39 -16.93
CA TYR A 674 -8.00 25.09 -17.58
C TYR A 674 -7.39 25.14 -18.99
N TYR A 675 -7.86 26.07 -19.81
CA TYR A 675 -7.35 26.31 -21.16
C TYR A 675 -5.86 26.64 -21.16
N ASP A 676 -5.40 27.55 -20.31
CA ASP A 676 -3.98 27.93 -20.24
C ASP A 676 -3.11 26.74 -19.85
N PHE A 677 -3.55 25.91 -18.88
CA PHE A 677 -2.80 24.72 -18.50
C PHE A 677 -2.63 23.75 -19.68
N ILE A 678 -3.74 23.37 -20.31
CA ILE A 678 -3.75 22.45 -21.45
C ILE A 678 -2.92 23.03 -22.60
N ARG A 679 -3.18 24.28 -22.98
CA ARG A 679 -2.48 24.91 -24.09
C ARG A 679 -0.98 25.03 -23.80
N ARG A 680 -0.61 25.64 -22.68
CA ARG A 680 0.76 26.05 -22.39
C ARG A 680 1.66 24.91 -21.96
N TYR A 681 1.18 24.00 -21.12
CA TYR A 681 2.01 22.97 -20.50
C TYR A 681 1.86 21.58 -21.11
N ILE A 682 0.79 21.33 -21.88
CA ILE A 682 0.59 20.03 -22.54
C ILE A 682 0.80 20.14 -24.05
N MET A 683 0.13 21.10 -24.69
CA MET A 683 0.00 21.14 -26.15
C MET A 683 1.19 21.84 -26.83
N ILE A 684 1.56 23.04 -26.39
CA ILE A 684 2.66 23.79 -27.04
C ILE A 684 4.03 23.58 -26.39
N ASP A 685 4.08 22.91 -25.23
CA ASP A 685 5.33 22.59 -24.56
C ASP A 685 5.97 21.36 -25.20
N ARG A 686 7.22 21.50 -25.61
CA ARG A 686 7.99 20.45 -26.27
C ARG A 686 9.27 20.26 -25.53
N LYS A 687 9.63 19.01 -25.28
CA LYS A 687 10.96 18.69 -24.77
C LYS A 687 12.02 19.07 -25.81
N THR A 688 12.84 20.06 -25.48
CA THR A 688 13.90 20.61 -26.33
C THR A 688 15.28 20.06 -25.98
N ASP A 689 15.47 19.64 -24.73
CA ASP A 689 16.70 19.08 -24.17
C ASP A 689 16.40 17.72 -23.53
N LEU A 690 16.97 16.66 -24.10
CA LEU A 690 16.78 15.29 -23.64
C LEU A 690 17.42 15.02 -22.27
N PHE A 691 18.41 15.80 -21.86
CA PHE A 691 19.17 15.61 -20.63
C PHE A 691 18.73 16.53 -19.49
N ASN A 692 17.85 17.50 -19.78
CA ASN A 692 17.33 18.42 -18.79
C ASN A 692 16.02 17.89 -18.18
N GLU A 693 16.04 17.52 -16.90
CA GLU A 693 14.86 17.05 -16.16
C GLU A 693 13.85 18.16 -15.83
N TRP A 694 14.25 19.43 -15.98
CA TRP A 694 13.36 20.60 -15.84
C TRP A 694 12.62 20.93 -17.14
N ASP A 695 12.94 20.25 -18.23
CA ASP A 695 12.34 20.47 -19.55
C ASP A 695 11.25 19.42 -19.84
N SER A 696 9.98 19.83 -19.74
CA SER A 696 8.80 19.01 -20.02
C SER A 696 8.38 19.11 -21.49
N GLY A 697 7.39 18.30 -21.86
CA GLY A 697 6.73 18.43 -23.15
C GLY A 697 6.64 17.11 -23.89
N TRP A 698 5.90 17.12 -24.99
CA TRP A 698 5.87 15.98 -25.90
C TRP A 698 7.21 15.78 -26.59
N GLN A 699 7.54 14.52 -26.86
CA GLN A 699 8.83 14.10 -27.42
C GLN A 699 8.76 13.91 -28.94
N ALA A 700 9.93 13.79 -29.59
CA ALA A 700 10.01 13.62 -31.05
C ALA A 700 9.32 12.35 -31.56
N ASP A 701 9.15 11.33 -30.71
CA ASP A 701 8.47 10.08 -31.05
C ASP A 701 7.00 10.28 -31.41
N PHE A 702 6.33 11.27 -30.81
CA PHE A 702 4.95 11.63 -31.15
C PHE A 702 4.79 12.06 -32.62
N ILE A 703 5.82 12.69 -33.20
CA ILE A 703 5.78 13.19 -34.58
C ILE A 703 6.83 12.50 -35.45
N ASN A 704 7.24 11.27 -35.11
CA ASN A 704 8.32 10.59 -35.82
C ASN A 704 7.99 10.43 -37.32
N LYS A 705 9.00 10.57 -38.18
CA LYS A 705 8.85 10.39 -39.63
C LYS A 705 8.48 8.97 -40.04
N SER A 706 8.69 7.98 -39.16
CA SER A 706 8.31 6.58 -39.39
C SER A 706 6.81 6.35 -39.25
N ILE A 707 6.05 7.30 -38.71
CA ILE A 707 4.59 7.17 -38.55
C ILE A 707 3.93 7.20 -39.93
N ALA A 708 3.26 6.11 -40.28
CA ALA A 708 2.61 5.96 -41.58
C ALA A 708 1.56 7.05 -41.85
N GLY A 709 1.55 7.58 -43.07
CA GLY A 709 0.60 8.60 -43.52
C GLY A 709 0.88 10.03 -43.00
N THR A 710 2.07 10.28 -42.45
CA THR A 710 2.49 11.61 -41.97
C THR A 710 3.56 12.28 -42.85
N ASP A 711 3.73 11.78 -44.07
CA ASP A 711 4.69 12.26 -45.07
C ASP A 711 4.28 13.56 -45.78
N THR A 712 3.04 14.00 -45.57
CA THR A 712 2.50 15.28 -46.06
C THR A 712 2.03 16.16 -44.92
N VAL A 713 1.97 17.48 -45.13
CA VAL A 713 1.42 18.45 -44.14
C VAL A 713 0.02 18.03 -43.70
N SER A 714 -0.87 17.72 -44.65
CA SER A 714 -2.24 17.29 -44.36
C SER A 714 -2.29 15.95 -43.63
N GLY A 715 -1.43 14.99 -43.99
CA GLY A 715 -1.31 13.71 -43.30
C GLY A 715 -0.87 13.86 -41.84
N LEU A 716 0.10 14.74 -41.58
CA LEU A 716 0.54 15.07 -40.22
C LEU A 716 -0.55 15.79 -39.42
N ILE A 717 -1.28 16.75 -40.01
CA ILE A 717 -2.42 17.42 -39.35
C ILE A 717 -3.47 16.39 -38.97
N ASN A 718 -3.87 15.50 -39.88
CA ASN A 718 -4.84 14.44 -39.58
C ASN A 718 -4.34 13.51 -38.47
N HIS A 719 -3.05 13.17 -38.45
CA HIS A 719 -2.48 12.38 -37.37
C HIS A 719 -2.62 13.07 -36.00
N VAL A 720 -2.31 14.37 -35.91
CA VAL A 720 -2.44 15.14 -34.67
C VAL A 720 -3.90 15.22 -34.21
N PHE A 721 -4.84 15.47 -35.12
CA PHE A 721 -6.27 15.46 -34.82
C PHE A 721 -6.74 14.09 -34.33
N LEU A 722 -6.34 13.01 -35.00
CA LEU A 722 -6.72 11.65 -34.62
C LEU A 722 -6.20 11.27 -33.25
N VAL A 723 -4.96 11.64 -32.92
CA VAL A 723 -4.34 11.37 -31.63
C VAL A 723 -5.03 12.12 -30.50
N ILE A 724 -5.34 13.40 -30.71
CA ILE A 724 -5.79 14.29 -29.62
C ILE A 724 -7.31 14.29 -29.46
N LEU A 725 -8.05 14.19 -30.57
CA LEU A 725 -9.52 14.32 -30.60
C LEU A 725 -10.24 13.04 -31.01
N GLY A 726 -9.52 12.01 -31.49
CA GLY A 726 -10.13 10.74 -31.93
C GLY A 726 -10.82 10.81 -33.30
N ARG A 727 -10.73 11.92 -34.03
CA ARG A 727 -11.27 12.11 -35.40
C ARG A 727 -10.24 12.72 -36.34
N GLU A 728 -10.48 12.66 -37.65
CA GLU A 728 -9.68 13.42 -38.62
C GLU A 728 -10.06 14.91 -38.61
N ALA A 729 -9.17 15.75 -39.16
CA ALA A 729 -9.53 17.14 -39.40
C ALA A 729 -10.61 17.20 -40.51
N SER A 730 -11.61 18.06 -40.33
CA SER A 730 -12.58 18.33 -41.39
C SER A 730 -11.88 18.94 -42.61
N SER A 731 -12.52 18.86 -43.77
CA SER A 731 -11.97 19.43 -45.01
C SER A 731 -11.60 20.92 -44.87
N ASP A 732 -12.42 21.70 -44.19
CA ASP A 732 -12.18 23.12 -43.97
C ASP A 732 -11.02 23.37 -43.00
N GLU A 733 -10.94 22.61 -41.90
CA GLU A 733 -9.81 22.64 -40.96
C GLU A 733 -8.50 22.28 -41.67
N LEU A 734 -8.52 21.22 -42.48
CA LEU A 734 -7.34 20.72 -43.18
C LEU A 734 -6.83 21.75 -44.21
N ILE A 735 -7.72 22.34 -45.00
CA ILE A 735 -7.38 23.39 -45.97
C ILE A 735 -6.83 24.62 -45.25
N PHE A 736 -7.51 25.09 -44.20
CA PHE A 736 -7.09 26.26 -43.45
C PHE A 736 -5.71 26.09 -42.81
N LEU A 737 -5.51 24.99 -42.08
CA LEU A 737 -4.26 24.73 -41.36
C LEU A 737 -3.10 24.43 -42.31
N SER A 738 -3.33 23.69 -43.39
CA SER A 738 -2.27 23.41 -44.39
C SER A 738 -1.83 24.70 -45.07
N ASN A 739 -2.76 25.57 -45.48
CA ASN A 739 -2.44 26.85 -46.09
C ASN A 739 -1.68 27.77 -45.12
N TYR A 740 -2.12 27.84 -43.85
CA TYR A 740 -1.46 28.66 -42.85
C TYR A 740 -0.03 28.18 -42.58
N ALA A 741 0.17 26.87 -42.45
CA ALA A 741 1.48 26.27 -42.24
C ALA A 741 2.45 26.57 -43.40
N VAL A 742 2.01 26.40 -44.66
CA VAL A 742 2.89 26.52 -45.83
C VAL A 742 3.13 27.97 -46.26
N VAL A 743 2.11 28.83 -46.17
CA VAL A 743 2.14 30.17 -46.77
C VAL A 743 2.46 31.28 -45.76
N GLU A 744 1.91 31.19 -44.55
CA GLU A 744 1.92 32.29 -43.57
C GLU A 744 3.02 32.10 -42.50
N ALA A 745 3.25 30.85 -42.07
CA ALA A 745 4.35 30.50 -41.16
C ALA A 745 5.66 30.33 -41.96
N ARG A 746 6.43 31.42 -42.11
CA ARG A 746 7.66 31.54 -42.94
C ARG A 746 8.82 30.60 -42.58
N GLY A 747 8.62 29.29 -42.70
CA GLY A 747 9.63 28.27 -42.42
C GLY A 747 9.20 26.82 -42.60
N THR A 748 7.97 26.54 -43.07
CA THR A 748 7.47 25.17 -43.24
C THR A 748 7.31 24.85 -44.72
N TYR A 749 8.06 23.88 -45.23
CA TYR A 749 7.94 23.44 -46.62
C TYR A 749 6.87 22.35 -46.73
N ASP A 750 6.31 22.11 -47.93
CA ASP A 750 5.40 20.98 -48.17
C ASP A 750 6.04 19.61 -47.86
N ASP A 751 7.38 19.57 -47.78
CA ASP A 751 8.20 18.41 -47.50
C ASP A 751 8.32 18.14 -45.98
N MET A 752 7.62 17.11 -45.50
CA MET A 752 7.67 16.69 -44.08
C MET A 752 8.85 15.77 -43.74
N THR A 753 9.92 15.76 -44.55
CA THR A 753 11.14 14.98 -44.24
C THR A 753 12.07 15.66 -43.22
N ILE A 754 11.96 16.98 -43.03
CA ILE A 754 12.74 17.75 -42.06
C ILE A 754 11.97 17.88 -40.73
N TYR A 755 12.61 17.53 -39.61
CA TYR A 755 11.96 17.55 -38.29
C TYR A 755 11.46 18.92 -37.83
N ASN A 756 12.18 20.01 -38.16
CA ASN A 756 11.76 21.36 -37.77
C ASN A 756 10.41 21.74 -38.41
N ASP A 757 10.15 21.26 -39.63
CA ASP A 757 8.91 21.56 -40.36
C ASP A 757 7.74 20.81 -39.71
N ARG A 758 7.95 19.52 -39.35
CA ARG A 758 6.98 18.70 -38.62
C ARG A 758 6.61 19.31 -37.27
N GLN A 759 7.60 19.84 -36.54
CA GLN A 759 7.38 20.53 -35.27
C GLN A 759 6.52 21.78 -35.45
N GLY A 760 6.81 22.59 -36.47
CA GLY A 760 6.03 23.79 -36.80
C GLY A 760 4.57 23.48 -37.11
N VAL A 761 4.31 22.52 -38.01
CA VAL A 761 2.94 22.06 -38.35
C VAL A 761 2.21 21.55 -37.12
N THR A 762 2.88 20.73 -36.30
CA THR A 762 2.29 20.15 -35.09
C THR A 762 1.89 21.22 -34.09
N LEU A 763 2.74 22.21 -33.84
CA LEU A 763 2.43 23.33 -32.95
C LEU A 763 1.24 24.15 -33.47
N ILE A 764 1.14 24.41 -34.77
CA ILE A 764 0.00 25.10 -35.39
C ILE A 764 -1.30 24.30 -35.18
N ALA A 765 -1.26 23.00 -35.44
CA ALA A 765 -2.42 22.12 -35.27
C ALA A 765 -2.84 22.04 -33.79
N MET A 766 -1.90 21.83 -32.87
CA MET A 766 -2.16 21.78 -31.43
C MET A 766 -2.69 23.10 -30.88
N GLU A 767 -2.16 24.24 -31.33
CA GLU A 767 -2.64 25.57 -30.99
C GLU A 767 -4.11 25.74 -31.43
N TYR A 768 -4.47 25.29 -32.63
CA TYR A 768 -5.85 25.27 -33.10
C TYR A 768 -6.74 24.33 -32.26
N ILE A 769 -6.31 23.08 -32.06
CA ILE A 769 -7.05 22.05 -31.31
C ILE A 769 -7.31 22.48 -29.87
N ALA A 770 -6.35 23.15 -29.21
CA ALA A 770 -6.52 23.66 -27.85
C ALA A 770 -7.72 24.61 -27.69
N ARG A 771 -8.23 25.20 -28.79
CA ARG A 771 -9.42 26.08 -28.80
C ARG A 771 -10.72 25.36 -29.11
N LEU A 772 -10.67 24.08 -29.47
CA LEU A 772 -11.86 23.31 -29.79
C LEU A 772 -12.53 22.81 -28.51
N THR A 773 -13.85 22.97 -28.43
CA THR A 773 -14.65 22.52 -27.27
C THR A 773 -14.54 21.01 -27.06
N GLU A 774 -14.37 20.25 -28.14
CA GLU A 774 -14.25 18.79 -28.19
C GLU A 774 -13.11 18.24 -27.33
N LEU A 775 -12.06 19.04 -27.12
CA LEU A 775 -10.95 18.70 -26.24
C LEU A 775 -11.41 18.60 -24.78
N TYR A 776 -12.35 19.47 -24.38
CA TYR A 776 -12.78 19.69 -23.00
C TYR A 776 -14.11 19.03 -22.66
N THR A 777 -14.80 18.38 -23.60
CA THR A 777 -16.13 17.80 -23.38
C THR A 777 -16.20 16.37 -23.88
N PHE A 778 -16.86 15.49 -23.13
CA PHE A 778 -17.41 14.26 -23.70
C PHE A 778 -18.69 14.59 -24.45
N LYS A 779 -18.83 14.05 -25.67
CA LYS A 779 -20.05 14.13 -26.45
C LYS A 779 -20.86 12.84 -26.31
N MET A 780 -22.16 12.95 -26.53
CA MET A 780 -23.00 11.78 -26.83
C MET A 780 -22.59 11.19 -28.18
N ILE A 781 -22.74 9.88 -28.30
CA ILE A 781 -22.49 9.16 -29.55
C ILE A 781 -23.82 9.08 -30.31
N GLU A 782 -23.86 9.66 -31.50
CA GLU A 782 -25.01 9.53 -32.40
C GLU A 782 -24.98 8.13 -33.03
N GLU A 783 -26.07 7.38 -32.87
CA GLU A 783 -26.29 6.04 -33.48
C GLU A 783 -26.59 6.11 -34.98
#